data_AF-A0AAW1D3P8-F1
#
_entry.id   AF-A0AAW1D3P8-F1
#
_cell.length_a   1.000
_cell.length_b   1.000
_cell.length_c   1.000
_cell.angle_alpha   90.00
_cell.angle_beta   90.00
_cell.angle_gamma   90.00
#
_symmetry.space_group_name_H-M   'P 1'
#
loop_
_entity.id
_entity.type
_entity.pdbx_description
1 polymer ?
#
loop_
_entity_poly.entity_id
_entity_poly.type
_entity_poly.pdbx_seq_one_letter_code
_entity_poly.pdbx_strand_id
1 'polypeptide(L)'
;MSMAIMYLFNSKEPGVQSYIGNKVFSFPNIEVDFYLPQLVNMYIQMPDVAEVLHPYLVHRCRESVDFSLKCSWLLDAYSSDAALSSKKKSHGTKLKNLILSGELRPRESEPTRRISRPQVIIPSNVTNGNITSTSNTLVAPSPLKKTHHRSKSDASALHQGQQQKANAINGLNRVCLGDINSGRAFDNGCTCFDSCQGKVNDLRGKRIVCTCDAPRLAPELELIKTLINIGKTLATISTKEARTTRLISELSLLNLNLPARVWLPLNSHTPHHIVRIPPHAAAVLNSKDKAPYILYVEVVEVEDLATSPVVSKSMNTLRHTKSEENLAAAHSSYSHIEIDAESDCWSQDDDEISQQYVGVKKTVERDTISQLSQESTDSREPSLFAAGDIRRRLSESLHDPRPFTHDPEDPSAAALKEPWEEKERRIRECSPYGYLSSWRLLSVIVKCGDDLRQELLASQVLTMLQNIWSAERVPLWLHPYRILCLSDDSGLIEPILNTVSLHQIKKHCQLSLGEYFAKEFGPTNSEAFLTAQRNFVRSCAAYCLVSYLVQVKDRHNGNILLSGEGHLIHIDFGFILSTSPRNLGFETSPFKLTSEFVDVMGGPKSDMFEYFKILMLQGLVAARKHMDKILSLVEIMRLGSQLPCFKCGAATVQGLKNRFHMSMTEEQLQLLIDNLVESSIHSISTKLYDGFQYLTNGIL
;
A
#
# COMPACT_ATOMS: atom_id res chain seq x y z
N MET A 1 -24.10 5.57 -6.72
CA MET A 1 -24.07 4.97 -5.36
C MET A 1 -24.63 5.91 -4.28
N SER A 2 -23.87 6.90 -3.77
CA SER A 2 -24.17 7.80 -2.63
C SER A 2 -25.58 7.81 -2.00
N MET A 3 -26.63 8.24 -2.70
CA MET A 3 -28.00 8.32 -2.15
C MET A 3 -28.51 6.97 -1.59
N ALA A 4 -28.13 5.85 -2.20
CA ALA A 4 -28.50 4.52 -1.72
C ALA A 4 -27.90 4.23 -0.33
N ILE A 5 -26.64 4.59 -0.11
CA ILE A 5 -25.96 4.49 1.20
C ILE A 5 -26.66 5.38 2.24
N MET A 6 -27.01 6.62 1.86
CA MET A 6 -27.70 7.55 2.75
C MET A 6 -29.09 7.05 3.18
N TYR A 7 -29.87 6.47 2.26
CA TYR A 7 -31.17 5.88 2.60
C TYR A 7 -31.03 4.55 3.38
N LEU A 8 -29.99 3.75 3.13
CA LEU A 8 -29.74 2.52 3.89
C LEU A 8 -29.41 2.81 5.36
N PHE A 9 -28.65 3.88 5.60
CA PHE A 9 -28.30 4.36 6.94
C PHE A 9 -29.47 5.01 7.68
N ASN A 10 -30.24 5.88 7.01
CA ASN A 10 -31.28 6.69 7.66
C ASN A 10 -32.66 6.03 7.70
N SER A 11 -32.99 5.10 6.79
CA SER A 11 -34.31 4.47 6.77
C SER A 11 -34.46 3.41 7.84
N LYS A 12 -35.60 3.44 8.54
CA LYS A 12 -36.03 2.40 9.49
C LYS A 12 -37.05 1.43 8.89
N GLU A 13 -37.41 1.59 7.62
CA GLU A 13 -38.39 0.73 6.95
C GLU A 13 -37.71 -0.51 6.35
N PRO A 14 -38.02 -1.74 6.80
CA PRO A 14 -37.33 -2.94 6.32
C PRO A 14 -37.49 -3.17 4.82
N GLY A 15 -38.62 -2.73 4.22
CA GLY A 15 -38.84 -2.79 2.78
C GLY A 15 -37.91 -1.86 1.99
N VAL A 16 -37.63 -0.66 2.48
CA VAL A 16 -36.70 0.30 1.86
C VAL A 16 -35.26 -0.22 1.99
N GLN A 17 -34.87 -0.70 3.18
CA GLN A 17 -33.56 -1.33 3.37
C GLN A 17 -33.38 -2.53 2.42
N SER A 18 -34.35 -3.46 2.38
CA SER A 18 -34.32 -4.65 1.51
C SER A 18 -34.26 -4.30 0.02
N TYR A 19 -35.00 -3.28 -0.42
CA TYR A 19 -34.92 -2.78 -1.80
C TYR A 19 -33.50 -2.25 -2.10
N ILE A 20 -32.91 -1.48 -1.18
CA ILE A 20 -31.56 -0.94 -1.36
C ILE A 20 -30.50 -2.04 -1.38
N GLY A 21 -30.55 -3.01 -0.46
CA GLY A 21 -29.58 -4.13 -0.44
C GLY A 21 -29.55 -4.90 -1.76
N ASN A 22 -30.73 -5.20 -2.33
CA ASN A 22 -30.84 -5.79 -3.67
C ASN A 22 -30.34 -4.82 -4.76
N LYS A 23 -30.54 -3.51 -4.60
CA LYS A 23 -30.05 -2.49 -5.55
C LYS A 23 -28.54 -2.27 -5.50
N VAL A 24 -27.84 -2.62 -4.40
CA VAL A 24 -26.37 -2.52 -4.34
C VAL A 24 -25.70 -3.36 -5.44
N PHE A 25 -26.26 -4.54 -5.77
CA PHE A 25 -25.82 -5.39 -6.87
C PHE A 25 -25.95 -4.76 -8.28
N SER A 26 -26.63 -3.62 -8.42
CA SER A 26 -26.81 -2.93 -9.71
C SER A 26 -25.83 -1.77 -9.94
N PHE A 27 -25.00 -1.42 -8.96
CA PHE A 27 -23.95 -0.40 -9.13
C PHE A 27 -22.63 -1.02 -9.59
N PRO A 28 -21.76 -0.28 -10.30
CA PRO A 28 -20.42 -0.72 -10.62
C PRO A 28 -19.62 -1.07 -9.35
N ASN A 29 -18.90 -2.19 -9.34
CA ASN A 29 -18.11 -2.63 -8.18
C ASN A 29 -17.22 -1.51 -7.61
N ILE A 30 -16.55 -0.73 -8.48
CA ILE A 30 -15.69 0.40 -8.08
C ILE A 30 -16.43 1.54 -7.34
N GLU A 31 -17.69 1.82 -7.70
CA GLU A 31 -18.52 2.78 -6.96
C GLU A 31 -18.89 2.28 -5.56
N VAL A 32 -19.05 0.97 -5.40
CA VAL A 32 -19.42 0.35 -4.11
C VAL A 32 -18.19 0.19 -3.22
N ASP A 33 -17.05 -0.16 -3.80
CA ASP A 33 -15.79 -0.41 -3.08
C ASP A 33 -15.24 0.89 -2.45
N PHE A 34 -15.50 2.06 -3.06
CA PHE A 34 -15.25 3.37 -2.43
C PHE A 34 -16.02 3.55 -1.10
N TYR A 35 -17.21 2.97 -0.96
CA TYR A 35 -18.03 2.99 0.25
C TYR A 35 -17.85 1.75 1.15
N LEU A 36 -16.85 0.89 0.88
CA LEU A 36 -16.64 -0.33 1.67
C LEU A 36 -16.43 -0.09 3.17
N PRO A 37 -15.69 0.95 3.64
CA PRO A 37 -15.58 1.25 5.07
C PRO A 37 -16.95 1.57 5.72
N GLN A 38 -17.78 2.37 5.03
CA GLN A 38 -19.12 2.73 5.48
C GLN A 38 -20.06 1.52 5.50
N LEU A 39 -19.99 0.66 4.48
CA LEU A 39 -20.75 -0.60 4.43
C LEU A 39 -20.34 -1.57 5.54
N VAL A 40 -19.04 -1.69 5.83
CA VAL A 40 -18.53 -2.53 6.91
C VAL A 40 -18.92 -1.96 8.28
N ASN A 41 -18.83 -0.64 8.50
CA ASN A 41 -19.24 -0.05 9.78
C ASN A 41 -20.75 -0.18 10.01
N MET A 42 -21.60 0.08 9.01
CA MET A 42 -23.04 -0.22 9.11
C MET A 42 -23.30 -1.70 9.38
N TYR A 43 -22.61 -2.61 8.66
CA TYR A 43 -22.73 -4.05 8.89
C TYR A 43 -22.34 -4.43 10.33
N ILE A 44 -21.32 -3.83 10.94
CA ILE A 44 -20.93 -4.10 12.33
C ILE A 44 -21.95 -3.54 13.33
N GLN A 45 -22.43 -2.31 13.13
CA GLN A 45 -23.15 -1.53 14.14
C GLN A 45 -24.69 -1.61 14.03
N MET A 46 -25.25 -2.01 12.88
CA MET A 46 -26.69 -1.99 12.59
C MET A 46 -27.21 -3.38 12.20
N PRO A 47 -27.80 -4.17 13.12
CA PRO A 47 -28.21 -5.56 12.84
C PRO A 47 -29.17 -5.71 11.64
N ASP A 48 -30.19 -4.85 11.53
CA ASP A 48 -31.21 -4.94 10.47
C ASP A 48 -30.59 -4.71 9.07
N VAL A 49 -29.69 -3.72 8.99
CA VAL A 49 -28.91 -3.42 7.78
C VAL A 49 -27.87 -4.52 7.51
N ALA A 50 -27.35 -5.18 8.54
CA ALA A 50 -26.40 -6.27 8.39
C ALA A 50 -27.02 -7.49 7.70
N GLU A 51 -28.26 -7.87 8.02
CA GLU A 51 -28.98 -8.95 7.33
C GLU A 51 -29.19 -8.63 5.84
N VAL A 52 -29.51 -7.37 5.53
CA VAL A 52 -29.71 -6.85 4.17
C VAL A 52 -28.40 -6.76 3.36
N LEU A 53 -27.28 -6.43 3.99
CA LEU A 53 -25.96 -6.34 3.33
C LEU A 53 -25.21 -7.67 3.23
N HIS A 54 -25.51 -8.64 4.10
CA HIS A 54 -24.80 -9.92 4.15
C HIS A 54 -24.72 -10.65 2.79
N PRO A 55 -25.80 -10.75 1.99
CA PRO A 55 -25.74 -11.42 0.68
C PRO A 55 -24.78 -10.74 -0.30
N TYR A 56 -24.70 -9.41 -0.28
CA TYR A 56 -23.83 -8.65 -1.18
C TYR A 56 -22.35 -8.80 -0.79
N LEU A 57 -22.02 -8.64 0.49
CA LEU A 57 -20.64 -8.84 0.98
C LEU A 57 -20.16 -10.26 0.69
N VAL A 58 -21.00 -11.27 0.96
CA VAL A 58 -20.68 -12.68 0.66
C VAL A 58 -20.55 -12.95 -0.84
N HIS A 59 -21.35 -12.29 -1.69
CA HIS A 59 -21.22 -12.41 -3.15
C HIS A 59 -19.89 -11.84 -3.65
N ARG A 60 -19.54 -10.61 -3.27
CA ARG A 60 -18.26 -9.96 -3.65
C ARG A 60 -17.04 -10.70 -3.09
N CYS A 61 -17.13 -11.30 -1.90
CA CYS A 61 -16.08 -12.18 -1.36
C CYS A 61 -15.94 -13.51 -2.12
N ARG A 62 -16.98 -14.01 -2.80
CA ARG A 62 -16.86 -15.16 -3.70
C ARG A 62 -16.23 -14.76 -5.04
N GLU A 63 -16.61 -13.62 -5.57
CA GLU A 63 -16.08 -13.04 -6.82
C GLU A 63 -14.59 -12.69 -6.71
N SER A 64 -14.20 -11.90 -5.71
CA SER A 64 -12.86 -11.30 -5.61
C SER A 64 -12.12 -11.68 -4.32
N VAL A 65 -10.88 -12.16 -4.50
CA VAL A 65 -9.95 -12.49 -3.42
C VAL A 65 -9.44 -11.20 -2.74
N ASP A 66 -9.21 -10.14 -3.51
CA ASP A 66 -8.81 -8.82 -3.00
C ASP A 66 -9.93 -8.14 -2.21
N PHE A 67 -11.18 -8.20 -2.68
CA PHE A 67 -12.32 -7.70 -1.92
C PHE A 67 -12.49 -8.48 -0.61
N SER A 68 -12.31 -9.81 -0.64
CA SER A 68 -12.36 -10.66 0.55
C SER A 68 -11.37 -10.19 1.62
N LEU A 69 -10.13 -9.95 1.19
CA LEU A 69 -9.03 -9.55 2.05
C LEU A 69 -9.28 -8.16 2.69
N LYS A 70 -9.66 -7.17 1.86
CA LYS A 70 -10.03 -5.81 2.32
C LYS A 70 -11.23 -5.82 3.26
N CYS A 71 -12.26 -6.61 2.94
CA CYS A 71 -13.41 -6.80 3.80
C CYS A 71 -13.00 -7.43 5.14
N SER A 72 -12.13 -8.44 5.14
CA SER A 72 -11.61 -9.06 6.37
C SER A 72 -10.81 -8.10 7.25
N TRP A 73 -9.97 -7.24 6.68
CA TRP A 73 -9.20 -6.24 7.45
C TRP A 73 -10.09 -5.12 8.00
N LEU A 74 -11.00 -4.56 7.20
CA LEU A 74 -11.95 -3.57 7.66
C LEU A 74 -12.89 -4.14 8.75
N LEU A 75 -13.30 -5.40 8.62
CA LEU A 75 -14.08 -6.11 9.65
C LEU A 75 -13.30 -6.29 10.95
N ASP A 76 -11.98 -6.37 10.92
CA ASP A 76 -11.12 -6.41 12.11
C ASP A 76 -10.96 -5.02 12.72
N ALA A 77 -10.47 -4.08 11.90
CA ALA A 77 -10.12 -2.73 12.29
C ALA A 77 -11.32 -1.92 12.81
N TYR A 78 -12.55 -2.21 12.40
CA TYR A 78 -13.76 -1.57 12.97
C TYR A 78 -14.49 -2.44 14.02
N SER A 79 -14.06 -3.68 14.28
CA SER A 79 -14.63 -4.50 15.37
C SER A 79 -14.06 -4.17 16.75
N SER A 80 -12.85 -3.62 16.87
CA SER A 80 -12.27 -3.24 18.18
C SER A 80 -12.96 -2.01 18.78
N ASP A 81 -13.44 -1.09 17.95
CA ASP A 81 -14.28 0.05 18.38
C ASP A 81 -15.66 -0.39 18.91
N ALA A 82 -16.18 -1.54 18.48
CA ALA A 82 -17.53 -2.00 18.81
C ALA A 82 -17.64 -2.53 20.25
N ALA A 83 -17.90 -1.63 21.20
CA ALA A 83 -18.06 -1.90 22.63
C ALA A 83 -19.31 -2.76 22.96
N LEU A 84 -19.26 -4.06 22.61
CA LEU A 84 -20.36 -5.02 22.75
C LEU A 84 -20.06 -6.10 23.79
N SER A 85 -21.09 -6.43 24.58
CA SER A 85 -21.03 -7.43 25.67
C SER A 85 -20.53 -8.80 25.19
N SER A 86 -19.60 -9.40 25.94
CA SER A 86 -18.78 -10.56 25.55
C SER A 86 -19.52 -11.90 25.33
N LYS A 87 -20.86 -11.91 25.32
CA LYS A 87 -21.69 -13.14 25.28
C LYS A 87 -22.30 -13.47 23.92
N LYS A 88 -22.08 -12.68 22.86
CA LYS A 88 -22.40 -13.08 21.47
C LYS A 88 -21.29 -12.62 20.53
N LYS A 89 -20.66 -13.57 19.80
CA LYS A 89 -19.75 -13.24 18.68
C LYS A 89 -20.48 -12.34 17.69
N SER A 90 -19.95 -11.15 17.40
CA SER A 90 -20.59 -10.22 16.47
C SER A 90 -20.71 -10.86 15.08
N HIS A 91 -21.74 -10.47 14.33
CA HIS A 91 -21.92 -10.81 12.92
C HIS A 91 -20.75 -10.34 12.05
N GLY A 92 -20.02 -9.29 12.49
CA GLY A 92 -18.71 -8.89 11.98
C GLY A 92 -17.66 -10.01 12.12
N THR A 93 -17.38 -10.45 13.36
CA THR A 93 -16.42 -11.54 13.62
C THR A 93 -16.84 -12.87 12.95
N LYS A 94 -18.14 -13.15 12.84
CA LYS A 94 -18.65 -14.33 12.10
C LYS A 94 -18.30 -14.24 10.61
N LEU A 95 -18.54 -13.10 9.96
CA LEU A 95 -18.22 -12.90 8.54
C LEU A 95 -16.70 -12.92 8.29
N LYS A 96 -15.90 -12.29 9.16
CA LYS A 96 -14.43 -12.37 9.12
C LYS A 96 -13.96 -13.82 9.12
N ASN A 97 -14.45 -14.63 10.07
CA ASN A 97 -14.07 -16.04 10.17
C ASN A 97 -14.51 -16.88 8.95
N LEU A 98 -15.67 -16.57 8.35
CA LEU A 98 -16.15 -17.23 7.13
C LEU A 98 -15.36 -16.84 5.86
N ILE A 99 -14.83 -15.61 5.82
CA ILE A 99 -13.88 -15.19 4.77
C ILE A 99 -12.56 -15.94 4.94
N LEU A 100 -12.04 -16.00 6.17
CA LEU A 100 -10.74 -16.59 6.50
C LEU A 100 -10.72 -18.14 6.49
N SER A 101 -11.88 -18.81 6.64
CA SER A 101 -11.96 -20.27 6.49
C SER A 101 -11.73 -20.76 5.05
N GLY A 102 -11.87 -19.86 4.07
CA GLY A 102 -11.71 -20.19 2.65
C GLY A 102 -12.94 -20.81 1.99
N GLU A 103 -14.07 -20.93 2.70
CA GLU A 103 -15.34 -21.47 2.17
C GLU A 103 -15.97 -20.59 1.07
N LEU A 104 -15.65 -19.28 1.05
CA LEU A 104 -16.18 -18.32 0.09
C LEU A 104 -15.46 -18.38 -1.28
N ARG A 105 -15.36 -19.57 -1.87
CA ARG A 105 -14.89 -19.75 -3.25
C ARG A 105 -15.98 -19.36 -4.27
N PRO A 106 -15.63 -19.00 -5.51
CA PRO A 106 -16.58 -19.04 -6.61
C PRO A 106 -17.21 -20.44 -6.67
N ARG A 107 -18.54 -20.52 -6.66
CA ARG A 107 -19.23 -21.75 -7.06
C ARG A 107 -19.22 -21.80 -8.58
N GLU A 108 -18.86 -22.94 -9.15
CA GLU A 108 -19.10 -23.19 -10.57
C GLU A 108 -20.59 -22.99 -10.88
N SER A 109 -20.90 -22.39 -12.03
CA SER A 109 -22.29 -22.13 -12.40
C SER A 109 -23.00 -23.45 -12.69
N GLU A 110 -23.94 -23.85 -11.83
CA GLU A 110 -25.01 -24.75 -12.27
C GLU A 110 -25.61 -24.19 -13.56
N PRO A 111 -25.74 -25.00 -14.63
CA PRO A 111 -26.31 -24.53 -15.89
C PRO A 111 -27.74 -24.05 -15.61
N THR A 112 -28.01 -22.80 -15.97
CA THR A 112 -29.22 -22.09 -15.54
C THR A 112 -30.49 -22.87 -15.86
N ARG A 113 -31.15 -23.38 -14.81
CA ARG A 113 -32.56 -23.78 -14.90
C ARG A 113 -33.35 -22.56 -15.37
N ARG A 114 -33.73 -22.55 -16.65
CA ARG A 114 -34.42 -21.43 -17.30
C ARG A 114 -35.70 -21.14 -16.53
N ILE A 115 -35.71 -20.04 -15.78
CA ILE A 115 -36.95 -19.45 -15.25
C ILE A 115 -37.73 -18.99 -16.48
N SER A 116 -38.71 -19.82 -16.87
CA SER A 116 -39.53 -19.55 -18.04
C SER A 116 -40.35 -18.28 -17.79
N ARG A 117 -40.20 -17.28 -18.66
CA ARG A 117 -41.09 -16.11 -18.65
C ARG A 117 -42.54 -16.60 -18.74
N PRO A 118 -43.50 -16.05 -17.97
CA PRO A 118 -44.90 -16.30 -18.21
C PRO A 118 -45.26 -15.80 -19.61
N GLN A 119 -45.66 -16.71 -20.51
CA GLN A 119 -46.18 -16.34 -21.82
C GLN A 119 -47.66 -15.99 -21.69
N VAL A 120 -48.06 -14.92 -22.38
CA VAL A 120 -49.47 -14.52 -22.50
C VAL A 120 -50.20 -15.53 -23.37
N ILE A 121 -51.25 -16.16 -22.84
CA ILE A 121 -52.06 -17.12 -23.57
C ILE A 121 -53.13 -16.37 -24.36
N ILE A 122 -53.11 -16.50 -25.68
CA ILE A 122 -54.22 -16.17 -26.57
C ILE A 122 -54.78 -17.52 -27.09
N PRO A 123 -56.09 -17.79 -26.96
CA PRO A 123 -56.65 -19.10 -27.28
C PRO A 123 -56.92 -19.27 -28.79
N SER A 124 -56.77 -20.50 -29.30
CA SER A 124 -57.28 -20.92 -30.61
C SER A 124 -57.59 -22.43 -30.59
N ASN A 125 -58.79 -22.78 -31.05
CA ASN A 125 -59.45 -24.09 -30.88
C ASN A 125 -59.02 -25.16 -31.91
N VAL A 126 -59.60 -26.38 -31.75
CA VAL A 126 -59.92 -27.39 -32.81
C VAL A 126 -58.73 -28.23 -33.35
N THR A 127 -58.73 -29.58 -33.40
CA THR A 127 -59.70 -30.63 -32.97
C THR A 127 -59.08 -32.05 -32.82
N ASN A 128 -59.65 -32.85 -31.90
CA ASN A 128 -59.98 -34.31 -31.93
C ASN A 128 -58.93 -35.43 -32.18
N GLY A 129 -59.02 -36.51 -31.37
CA GLY A 129 -58.38 -37.83 -31.55
C GLY A 129 -57.67 -38.35 -30.28
N ASN A 130 -58.32 -38.98 -29.27
CA ASN A 130 -58.82 -40.37 -29.18
C ASN A 130 -57.77 -41.45 -29.60
N ILE A 131 -57.50 -42.54 -28.86
CA ILE A 131 -58.13 -43.11 -27.63
C ILE A 131 -57.20 -44.18 -26.97
N THR A 132 -57.30 -44.43 -25.63
CA THR A 132 -56.76 -45.60 -24.84
C THR A 132 -55.23 -45.93 -24.89
N SER A 133 -54.68 -46.87 -24.09
CA SER A 133 -54.65 -47.11 -22.62
C SER A 133 -53.66 -48.28 -22.30
N THR A 134 -53.41 -48.56 -21.01
CA THR A 134 -52.84 -49.80 -20.42
C THR A 134 -51.39 -50.26 -20.74
N SER A 135 -50.54 -50.18 -19.71
CA SER A 135 -49.73 -51.27 -19.10
C SER A 135 -48.92 -52.26 -19.95
N ASN A 136 -47.59 -52.31 -19.74
CA ASN A 136 -46.94 -53.41 -18.99
C ASN A 136 -45.41 -53.20 -18.75
N THR A 137 -44.82 -54.08 -17.93
CA THR A 137 -43.45 -54.02 -17.39
C THR A 137 -42.66 -55.31 -17.72
N LEU A 138 -41.35 -55.34 -17.43
CA LEU A 138 -40.40 -56.49 -17.47
C LEU A 138 -39.80 -56.85 -18.86
N VAL A 139 -38.69 -57.58 -18.99
CA VAL A 139 -37.29 -57.44 -18.46
C VAL A 139 -36.43 -58.63 -18.98
N ALA A 140 -35.22 -58.35 -19.48
CA ALA A 140 -34.10 -59.32 -19.70
C ALA A 140 -34.30 -60.46 -20.76
N PRO A 141 -33.31 -61.36 -21.02
CA PRO A 141 -31.96 -61.09 -21.58
C PRO A 141 -31.52 -62.11 -22.68
N SER A 142 -30.31 -61.97 -23.27
CA SER A 142 -29.40 -63.07 -23.77
C SER A 142 -28.13 -62.49 -24.51
N PRO A 143 -27.23 -63.25 -25.19
CA PRO A 143 -26.01 -63.77 -24.53
C PRO A 143 -24.66 -63.58 -25.31
N LEU A 144 -23.57 -64.20 -24.79
CA LEU A 144 -22.16 -64.07 -25.23
C LEU A 144 -21.77 -64.72 -26.58
N LYS A 145 -20.60 -64.31 -27.12
CA LYS A 145 -19.62 -65.22 -27.76
C LYS A 145 -18.16 -64.70 -27.64
N LYS A 146 -17.16 -65.59 -27.81
CA LYS A 146 -15.71 -65.34 -27.66
C LYS A 146 -14.89 -65.91 -28.82
N THR A 147 -13.80 -65.20 -29.19
CA THR A 147 -12.64 -65.65 -29.99
C THR A 147 -11.47 -64.67 -29.70
N HIS A 148 -10.19 -65.04 -29.61
CA HIS A 148 -9.53 -66.36 -29.51
C HIS A 148 -8.23 -66.22 -28.67
N HIS A 149 -7.43 -67.28 -28.50
CA HIS A 149 -6.17 -67.25 -27.73
C HIS A 149 -5.05 -68.07 -28.42
N ARG A 150 -3.77 -67.67 -28.25
CA ARG A 150 -2.56 -68.49 -28.42
C ARG A 150 -1.36 -67.84 -27.72
N SER A 151 -0.38 -68.64 -27.30
CA SER A 151 0.55 -68.29 -26.21
C SER A 151 2.03 -68.28 -26.63
N LYS A 152 2.86 -67.58 -25.85
CA LYS A 152 4.25 -67.98 -25.49
C LYS A 152 4.49 -67.67 -24.01
N SER A 153 5.53 -68.24 -23.42
CA SER A 153 5.61 -68.57 -21.99
C SER A 153 6.88 -68.10 -21.29
N ASP A 154 6.74 -67.84 -19.99
CA ASP A 154 7.66 -67.93 -18.85
C ASP A 154 9.19 -67.80 -19.06
N ALA A 155 9.76 -66.82 -18.37
CA ALA A 155 11.08 -66.92 -17.73
C ALA A 155 11.05 -66.13 -16.41
N SER A 156 11.39 -66.78 -15.29
CA SER A 156 11.20 -66.23 -13.94
C SER A 156 12.46 -65.57 -13.36
N ALA A 157 12.29 -64.47 -12.64
CA ALA A 157 13.26 -63.95 -11.69
C ALA A 157 12.53 -63.40 -10.45
N LEU A 158 12.85 -63.91 -9.26
CA LEU A 158 12.27 -63.43 -8.01
C LEU A 158 13.08 -62.27 -7.44
N HIS A 159 12.40 -61.34 -6.76
CA HIS A 159 12.79 -60.95 -5.41
C HIS A 159 11.56 -60.56 -4.58
N GLN A 160 11.55 -60.97 -3.31
CA GLN A 160 10.43 -60.72 -2.38
C GLN A 160 10.71 -59.47 -1.54
N GLY A 161 9.91 -58.42 -1.72
CA GLY A 161 9.86 -57.28 -0.80
C GLY A 161 8.81 -57.53 0.29
N GLN A 162 9.18 -57.36 1.57
CA GLN A 162 8.30 -57.67 2.69
C GLN A 162 7.13 -56.67 2.83
N GLN A 163 5.95 -57.17 3.20
CA GLN A 163 4.81 -56.34 3.58
C GLN A 163 5.05 -55.67 4.94
N GLN A 164 5.50 -54.42 4.96
CA GLN A 164 5.40 -53.58 6.15
C GLN A 164 4.07 -52.82 6.15
N LYS A 165 3.25 -53.03 7.20
CA LYS A 165 1.98 -52.35 7.40
C LYS A 165 2.21 -50.92 7.89
N ALA A 166 2.25 -49.95 6.98
CA ALA A 166 2.07 -48.55 7.34
C ALA A 166 0.62 -48.34 7.81
N ASN A 167 0.41 -47.97 9.07
CA ASN A 167 -0.93 -47.73 9.60
C ASN A 167 -1.56 -46.48 8.96
N ALA A 168 -2.72 -46.65 8.35
CA ALA A 168 -3.52 -45.53 7.85
C ALA A 168 -4.14 -44.75 9.02
N ILE A 169 -3.46 -43.72 9.49
CA ILE A 169 -4.02 -42.73 10.42
C ILE A 169 -4.69 -41.64 9.58
N ASN A 170 -6.03 -41.61 9.61
CA ASN A 170 -6.81 -40.51 9.02
C ASN A 170 -6.54 -39.21 9.78
N GLY A 171 -5.76 -38.31 9.19
CA GLY A 171 -5.57 -36.95 9.64
C GLY A 171 -5.64 -35.99 8.46
N LEU A 172 -6.40 -34.89 8.58
CA LEU A 172 -6.35 -33.82 7.60
C LEU A 172 -4.99 -33.12 7.73
N ASN A 173 -4.05 -33.42 6.85
CA ASN A 173 -2.85 -32.60 6.64
C ASN A 173 -3.26 -31.25 6.04
N ARG A 174 -3.74 -30.36 6.91
CA ARG A 174 -3.97 -28.96 6.63
C ARG A 174 -2.63 -28.36 6.21
N VAL A 175 -2.52 -27.91 4.95
CA VAL A 175 -1.28 -27.36 4.41
C VAL A 175 -0.91 -26.12 5.22
N CYS A 176 0.11 -26.25 6.06
CA CYS A 176 0.76 -25.12 6.72
C CYS A 176 1.76 -24.49 5.75
N LEU A 177 1.82 -23.16 5.76
CA LEU A 177 2.91 -22.41 5.13
C LEU A 177 4.24 -22.79 5.79
N GLY A 178 5.35 -22.67 5.06
CA GLY A 178 6.68 -22.80 5.65
C GLY A 178 7.06 -21.59 6.51
N ASP A 179 8.15 -21.70 7.28
CA ASP A 179 8.75 -20.54 7.95
C ASP A 179 9.41 -19.60 6.92
N ILE A 180 9.63 -18.33 7.27
CA ILE A 180 10.30 -17.34 6.41
C ILE A 180 11.70 -17.81 5.96
N ASN A 181 12.38 -18.61 6.80
CA ASN A 181 13.68 -19.21 6.50
C ASN A 181 13.61 -20.39 5.49
N SER A 182 12.43 -20.93 5.19
CA SER A 182 12.26 -22.15 4.38
C SER A 182 12.23 -21.92 2.86
N GLY A 183 12.08 -20.67 2.42
CA GLY A 183 11.78 -20.34 1.02
C GLY A 183 10.35 -20.70 0.57
N ARG A 184 9.48 -21.17 1.49
CA ARG A 184 8.10 -21.60 1.23
C ARG A 184 7.05 -20.89 2.11
N ALA A 185 7.37 -19.75 2.71
CA ALA A 185 6.42 -19.02 3.57
C ALA A 185 5.17 -18.49 2.83
N PHE A 186 5.25 -18.33 1.51
CA PHE A 186 4.14 -17.88 0.67
C PHE A 186 3.65 -18.98 -0.30
N ASP A 187 4.09 -20.23 -0.08
CA ASP A 187 3.65 -21.41 -0.83
C ASP A 187 2.44 -22.04 -0.13
N ASN A 188 1.25 -21.95 -0.75
CA ASN A 188 0.04 -22.57 -0.22
C ASN A 188 -0.18 -24.02 -0.70
N GLY A 189 0.81 -24.66 -1.31
CA GLY A 189 0.76 -26.06 -1.78
C GLY A 189 -0.15 -26.30 -2.99
N CYS A 190 -0.53 -25.25 -3.72
CA CYS A 190 -1.49 -25.34 -4.81
C CYS A 190 -0.89 -25.91 -6.12
N THR A 191 -0.93 -27.23 -6.28
CA THR A 191 -0.40 -27.94 -7.46
C THR A 191 -1.31 -27.91 -8.70
N CYS A 192 -2.48 -27.27 -8.64
CA CYS A 192 -3.44 -27.21 -9.76
C CYS A 192 -2.83 -26.63 -11.05
N PHE A 193 -1.97 -25.62 -10.93
CA PHE A 193 -1.33 -24.92 -12.04
C PHE A 193 -0.23 -25.79 -12.69
N ASP A 194 0.54 -26.50 -11.87
CA ASP A 194 1.61 -27.40 -12.34
C ASP A 194 1.13 -28.72 -12.94
N SER A 195 -0.12 -29.11 -12.64
CA SER A 195 -0.75 -30.29 -13.21
C SER A 195 -0.77 -30.25 -14.75
N CYS A 196 -0.79 -31.42 -15.39
CA CYS A 196 -0.88 -31.50 -16.84
C CYS A 196 -2.11 -30.76 -17.40
N GLN A 197 -3.24 -30.77 -16.67
CA GLN A 197 -4.45 -30.04 -17.05
C GLN A 197 -4.30 -28.52 -16.87
N GLY A 198 -3.56 -28.08 -15.84
CA GLY A 198 -3.18 -26.67 -15.65
C GLY A 198 -2.33 -26.18 -16.83
N LYS A 199 -1.19 -26.82 -17.08
CA LYS A 199 -0.27 -26.48 -18.19
C LYS A 199 -0.95 -26.53 -19.57
N VAL A 200 -1.84 -27.48 -19.82
CA VAL A 200 -2.64 -27.55 -21.07
C VAL A 200 -3.71 -26.47 -21.14
N ASN A 201 -4.23 -25.96 -20.02
CA ASN A 201 -5.15 -24.83 -20.01
C ASN A 201 -4.43 -23.50 -20.24
N ASP A 202 -3.28 -23.30 -19.57
CA ASP A 202 -2.41 -22.12 -19.71
C ASP A 202 -1.98 -21.89 -21.17
N LEU A 203 -1.40 -22.92 -21.79
CA LEU A 203 -1.03 -22.95 -23.22
C LEU A 203 -2.21 -22.77 -24.21
N ARG A 204 -3.46 -22.74 -23.72
CA ARG A 204 -4.68 -22.53 -24.50
C ARG A 204 -5.43 -21.25 -24.11
N GLY A 205 -4.86 -20.38 -23.28
CA GLY A 205 -5.52 -19.18 -22.77
C GLY A 205 -6.79 -19.48 -21.94
N LYS A 206 -6.84 -20.64 -21.28
CA LYS A 206 -7.99 -21.07 -20.48
C LYS A 206 -7.72 -20.87 -18.99
N ARG A 207 -8.66 -20.23 -18.31
CA ARG A 207 -8.63 -20.02 -16.85
C ARG A 207 -8.44 -21.33 -16.09
N ILE A 208 -7.51 -21.34 -15.14
CA ILE A 208 -7.26 -22.47 -14.24
C ILE A 208 -7.90 -22.13 -12.89
N VAL A 209 -8.85 -22.95 -12.43
CA VAL A 209 -9.47 -22.79 -11.11
C VAL A 209 -8.80 -23.73 -10.11
N CYS A 210 -8.48 -23.23 -8.92
CA CYS A 210 -7.91 -24.04 -7.84
C CYS A 210 -8.97 -24.97 -7.22
N THR A 211 -8.82 -26.27 -7.46
CA THR A 211 -9.68 -27.36 -6.96
C THR A 211 -9.08 -28.15 -5.79
N CYS A 212 -7.82 -27.93 -5.43
CA CYS A 212 -7.10 -28.68 -4.37
C CYS A 212 -7.34 -28.17 -2.94
N ASP A 213 -8.35 -27.32 -2.73
CA ASP A 213 -8.68 -26.62 -1.47
C ASP A 213 -7.55 -25.85 -0.75
N ALA A 214 -6.41 -25.64 -1.40
CA ALA A 214 -5.31 -24.78 -0.92
C ALA A 214 -5.82 -23.40 -0.44
N PRO A 215 -5.29 -22.87 0.68
CA PRO A 215 -5.80 -21.64 1.30
C PRO A 215 -5.46 -20.40 0.46
N ARG A 216 -6.48 -19.79 -0.15
CA ARG A 216 -6.30 -18.69 -1.13
C ARG A 216 -5.83 -17.35 -0.54
N LEU A 217 -6.03 -17.12 0.77
CA LEU A 217 -5.65 -15.87 1.45
C LEU A 217 -4.37 -16.01 2.31
N ALA A 218 -3.90 -17.23 2.58
CA ALA A 218 -2.84 -17.44 3.58
C ALA A 218 -1.47 -16.85 3.18
N PRO A 219 -0.97 -17.00 1.93
CA PRO A 219 0.29 -16.36 1.51
C PRO A 219 0.31 -14.85 1.71
N GLU A 220 -0.78 -14.19 1.33
CA GLU A 220 -0.93 -12.74 1.39
C GLU A 220 -1.04 -12.24 2.84
N LEU A 221 -1.82 -12.94 3.68
CA LEU A 221 -1.89 -12.65 5.11
C LEU A 221 -0.54 -12.82 5.82
N GLU A 222 0.25 -13.82 5.43
CA GLU A 222 1.58 -14.06 6.02
C GLU A 222 2.64 -13.08 5.49
N LEU A 223 2.57 -12.66 4.22
CA LEU A 223 3.39 -11.56 3.68
C LEU A 223 3.14 -10.27 4.47
N ILE A 224 1.88 -9.87 4.59
CA ILE A 224 1.51 -8.63 5.27
C ILE A 224 1.89 -8.69 6.76
N LYS A 225 1.64 -9.82 7.44
CA LYS A 225 2.11 -10.09 8.80
C LYS A 225 3.63 -9.99 8.93
N THR A 226 4.38 -10.48 7.95
CA THR A 226 5.84 -10.34 7.90
C THR A 226 6.27 -8.87 7.80
N LEU A 227 5.66 -8.07 6.91
CA LEU A 227 5.97 -6.65 6.78
C LEU A 227 5.66 -5.85 8.05
N ILE A 228 4.53 -6.13 8.72
CA ILE A 228 4.19 -5.48 10.00
C ILE A 228 5.16 -5.92 11.12
N ASN A 229 5.57 -7.19 11.15
CA ASN A 229 6.57 -7.66 12.12
C ASN A 229 7.93 -6.98 11.90
N ILE A 230 8.40 -6.81 10.67
CA ILE A 230 9.62 -6.07 10.34
C ILE A 230 9.54 -4.64 10.93
N GLY A 231 8.44 -3.91 10.68
CA GLY A 231 8.26 -2.56 11.24
C GLY A 231 8.29 -2.53 12.77
N LYS A 232 7.65 -3.50 13.43
CA LYS A 232 7.66 -3.65 14.89
C LYS A 232 9.07 -3.97 15.43
N THR A 233 9.89 -4.72 14.70
CA THR A 233 11.32 -4.91 15.04
C THR A 233 12.15 -3.64 14.83
N LEU A 234 11.91 -2.87 13.75
CA LEU A 234 12.62 -1.61 13.50
C LEU A 234 12.35 -0.54 14.57
N ALA A 235 11.15 -0.50 15.14
CA ALA A 235 10.81 0.41 16.24
C ALA A 235 11.65 0.17 17.51
N THR A 236 12.14 -1.05 17.75
CA THR A 236 13.00 -1.36 18.91
C THR A 236 14.47 -0.94 18.75
N ILE A 237 14.87 -0.53 17.54
CA ILE A 237 16.24 -0.08 17.23
C ILE A 237 16.31 1.45 17.36
N SER A 238 17.37 1.99 17.96
CA SER A 238 17.52 3.43 18.23
C SER A 238 18.04 4.24 17.04
N THR A 239 19.03 3.75 16.29
CA THR A 239 19.71 4.52 15.22
C THR A 239 19.15 4.22 13.83
N LYS A 240 19.11 5.23 12.95
CA LYS A 240 18.45 5.16 11.62
C LYS A 240 19.23 4.26 10.65
N GLU A 241 20.54 4.21 10.80
CA GLU A 241 21.50 3.41 10.06
C GLU A 241 21.32 1.92 10.39
N ALA A 242 21.18 1.60 11.68
CA ALA A 242 20.92 0.24 12.14
C ALA A 242 19.51 -0.23 11.75
N ARG A 243 18.50 0.65 11.84
CA ARG A 243 17.14 0.39 11.32
C ARG A 243 17.21 0.06 9.81
N THR A 244 17.90 0.87 9.02
CA THR A 244 18.02 0.68 7.56
C THR A 244 18.79 -0.60 7.23
N THR A 245 19.88 -0.90 7.95
CA THR A 245 20.67 -2.13 7.77
C THR A 245 19.84 -3.38 8.10
N ARG A 246 19.03 -3.35 9.18
CA ARG A 246 18.13 -4.45 9.53
C ARG A 246 16.99 -4.61 8.51
N LEU A 247 16.42 -3.52 8.02
CA LEU A 247 15.42 -3.56 6.94
C LEU A 247 15.96 -4.28 5.70
N ILE A 248 17.20 -3.95 5.28
CA ILE A 248 17.86 -4.59 4.13
C ILE A 248 18.03 -6.11 4.35
N SER A 249 18.42 -6.56 5.55
CA SER A 249 18.58 -8.00 5.81
C SER A 249 17.25 -8.77 5.87
N GLU A 250 16.22 -8.22 6.51
CA GLU A 250 14.88 -8.83 6.57
C GLU A 250 14.24 -8.94 5.18
N LEU A 251 14.35 -7.89 4.35
CA LEU A 251 13.85 -7.94 2.98
C LEU A 251 14.65 -8.91 2.11
N SER A 252 15.95 -9.06 2.34
CA SER A 252 16.77 -10.07 1.66
C SER A 252 16.30 -11.49 1.98
N LEU A 253 15.92 -11.76 3.24
CA LEU A 253 15.32 -13.02 3.67
C LEU A 253 13.93 -13.25 3.05
N LEU A 254 13.09 -12.21 3.03
CA LEU A 254 11.74 -12.26 2.43
C LEU A 254 11.79 -12.71 0.96
N ASN A 255 12.77 -12.21 0.17
CA ASN A 255 12.99 -12.60 -1.23
C ASN A 255 13.31 -14.10 -1.44
N LEU A 256 13.68 -14.86 -0.41
CA LEU A 256 13.80 -16.33 -0.53
C LEU A 256 12.45 -16.97 -0.88
N ASN A 257 11.35 -16.37 -0.42
CA ASN A 257 9.98 -16.86 -0.54
C ASN A 257 9.21 -16.29 -1.76
N LEU A 258 9.86 -15.50 -2.61
CA LEU A 258 9.30 -14.90 -3.83
C LEU A 258 9.92 -15.50 -5.11
N PRO A 259 9.22 -15.51 -6.27
CA PRO A 259 7.84 -15.09 -6.49
C PRO A 259 6.80 -15.98 -5.80
N ALA A 260 5.62 -15.42 -5.51
CA ALA A 260 4.50 -16.16 -4.91
C ALA A 260 3.15 -15.55 -5.32
N ARG A 261 2.03 -16.21 -4.97
CA ARG A 261 0.67 -15.69 -5.22
C ARG A 261 0.27 -14.65 -4.16
N VAL A 262 0.97 -13.52 -4.20
CA VAL A 262 0.85 -12.37 -3.30
C VAL A 262 0.93 -11.07 -4.12
N TRP A 263 0.27 -10.00 -3.67
CA TRP A 263 0.12 -8.73 -4.40
C TRP A 263 0.26 -7.52 -3.47
N LEU A 264 0.13 -6.30 -3.99
CA LEU A 264 -0.04 -5.10 -3.18
C LEU A 264 -1.52 -4.66 -3.22
N PRO A 265 -2.30 -4.82 -2.13
CA PRO A 265 -3.74 -4.52 -2.13
C PRO A 265 -4.08 -3.03 -2.25
N LEU A 266 -3.10 -2.12 -2.21
CA LEU A 266 -3.31 -0.73 -2.63
C LEU A 266 -3.56 -0.66 -4.16
N ASN A 267 -2.88 -1.49 -4.94
CA ASN A 267 -2.77 -1.39 -6.41
C ASN A 267 -3.67 -2.35 -7.19
N SER A 268 -4.71 -2.89 -6.56
CA SER A 268 -5.59 -3.94 -7.11
C SER A 268 -6.44 -3.57 -8.34
N HIS A 269 -6.30 -2.36 -8.88
CA HIS A 269 -6.91 -1.99 -10.17
C HIS A 269 -6.21 -2.70 -11.36
N THR A 270 -4.90 -2.94 -11.22
CA THR A 270 -4.08 -3.72 -12.14
C THR A 270 -3.67 -5.01 -11.41
N PRO A 271 -4.29 -6.18 -11.69
CA PRO A 271 -3.92 -7.43 -11.04
C PRO A 271 -2.46 -7.78 -11.32
N HIS A 272 -1.73 -8.23 -10.31
CA HIS A 272 -0.29 -8.50 -10.41
C HIS A 272 0.17 -9.50 -9.35
N HIS A 273 1.31 -10.16 -9.57
CA HIS A 273 2.01 -10.94 -8.54
C HIS A 273 3.37 -10.31 -8.22
N ILE A 274 3.78 -10.32 -6.95
CA ILE A 274 5.10 -9.83 -6.53
C ILE A 274 6.16 -10.87 -6.91
N VAL A 275 7.20 -10.42 -7.61
CA VAL A 275 8.33 -11.27 -8.02
C VAL A 275 9.61 -11.01 -7.21
N ARG A 276 9.82 -9.78 -6.71
CA ARG A 276 11.01 -9.37 -5.94
C ARG A 276 10.75 -8.07 -5.17
N ILE A 277 11.45 -7.87 -4.05
CA ILE A 277 11.49 -6.60 -3.31
C ILE A 277 12.95 -6.15 -3.21
N PRO A 278 13.45 -5.22 -4.06
CA PRO A 278 14.86 -4.77 -4.04
C PRO A 278 15.26 -4.17 -2.69
N PRO A 279 16.07 -4.85 -1.85
CA PRO A 279 16.28 -4.44 -0.46
C PRO A 279 17.01 -3.10 -0.35
N HIS A 280 18.00 -2.86 -1.20
CA HIS A 280 18.81 -1.63 -1.21
C HIS A 280 18.05 -0.37 -1.67
N ALA A 281 16.84 -0.50 -2.19
CA ALA A 281 15.99 0.64 -2.54
C ALA A 281 15.10 1.09 -1.37
N ALA A 282 14.88 0.23 -0.36
CA ALA A 282 14.02 0.52 0.77
C ALA A 282 14.69 1.50 1.75
N ALA A 283 13.88 2.37 2.38
CA ALA A 283 14.38 3.38 3.31
C ALA A 283 13.45 3.57 4.51
N VAL A 284 14.03 3.85 5.68
CA VAL A 284 13.26 4.15 6.90
C VAL A 284 12.98 5.65 6.96
N LEU A 285 11.70 6.00 7.08
CA LEU A 285 11.23 7.39 7.10
C LEU A 285 11.49 8.02 8.47
N ASN A 286 11.53 9.36 8.52
CA ASN A 286 11.74 10.07 9.77
C ASN A 286 10.47 10.06 10.65
N SER A 287 10.45 9.19 11.67
CA SER A 287 9.62 9.38 12.85
C SER A 287 10.37 8.89 14.09
N LYS A 288 10.06 9.47 15.25
CA LYS A 288 10.73 9.17 16.51
C LYS A 288 10.51 7.73 16.95
N ASP A 289 9.25 7.37 17.14
CA ASP A 289 8.87 6.22 17.98
C ASP A 289 8.40 4.98 17.18
N LYS A 290 8.03 5.15 15.89
CA LYS A 290 7.26 4.12 15.13
C LYS A 290 7.91 3.64 13.83
N ALA A 291 8.98 4.30 13.38
CA ALA A 291 9.84 3.88 12.26
C ALA A 291 9.11 3.33 11.01
N PRO A 292 8.11 4.05 10.43
CA PRO A 292 7.52 3.64 9.16
C PRO A 292 8.59 3.66 8.06
N TYR A 293 8.43 2.81 7.06
CA TYR A 293 9.44 2.61 6.03
C TYR A 293 8.81 2.48 4.64
N ILE A 294 9.52 2.96 3.62
CA ILE A 294 9.11 2.85 2.22
C ILE A 294 9.78 1.63 1.57
N LEU A 295 8.96 0.86 0.86
CA LEU A 295 9.35 -0.25 0.01
C LEU A 295 9.16 0.11 -1.46
N TYR A 296 9.99 -0.51 -2.29
CA TYR A 296 9.82 -0.60 -3.73
C TYR A 296 9.71 -2.08 -4.06
N VAL A 297 8.74 -2.44 -4.89
CA VAL A 297 8.27 -3.83 -5.07
C VAL A 297 8.15 -4.09 -6.56
N GLU A 298 8.88 -5.08 -7.04
CA GLU A 298 8.82 -5.52 -8.43
C GLU A 298 7.66 -6.50 -8.60
N VAL A 299 6.77 -6.19 -9.54
CA VAL A 299 5.58 -6.97 -9.81
C VAL A 299 5.48 -7.32 -11.29
N VAL A 300 4.76 -8.41 -11.58
CA VAL A 300 4.37 -8.79 -12.94
C VAL A 300 2.86 -8.70 -13.03
N GLU A 301 2.35 -7.89 -13.97
CA GLU A 301 0.92 -7.78 -14.24
C GLU A 301 0.35 -9.08 -14.83
N VAL A 302 -0.87 -9.42 -14.42
CA VAL A 302 -1.61 -10.63 -14.81
C VAL A 302 -3.08 -10.29 -15.11
N GLU A 303 -3.80 -11.18 -15.78
CA GLU A 303 -5.24 -10.96 -16.05
C GLU A 303 -6.10 -11.11 -14.77
N ASP A 304 -5.75 -12.04 -13.88
CA ASP A 304 -6.51 -12.32 -12.66
C ASP A 304 -5.64 -12.96 -11.55
N LEU A 305 -5.77 -12.44 -10.33
CA LEU A 305 -5.01 -12.89 -9.16
C LEU A 305 -5.21 -14.38 -8.83
N ALA A 306 -6.40 -14.92 -9.13
CA ALA A 306 -6.79 -16.27 -8.72
C ALA A 306 -6.52 -17.36 -9.79
N THR A 307 -6.60 -17.01 -11.08
CA THR A 307 -6.58 -17.97 -12.20
C THR A 307 -5.35 -17.88 -13.11
N SER A 308 -4.53 -16.83 -13.01
CA SER A 308 -3.21 -16.78 -13.67
C SER A 308 -2.17 -17.63 -12.91
N PRO A 309 -1.17 -18.24 -13.59
CA PRO A 309 -0.04 -18.90 -12.93
C PRO A 309 0.88 -17.88 -12.24
N VAL A 310 1.76 -18.35 -11.34
CA VAL A 310 2.82 -17.54 -10.73
C VAL A 310 4.09 -17.67 -11.57
N VAL A 311 4.81 -16.57 -11.78
CA VAL A 311 6.08 -16.56 -12.54
C VAL A 311 7.12 -17.45 -11.85
N SER A 312 7.74 -18.35 -12.61
CA SER A 312 8.80 -19.22 -12.09
C SER A 312 10.01 -18.41 -11.61
N LYS A 313 10.61 -18.81 -10.48
CA LYS A 313 11.75 -18.12 -9.88
C LYS A 313 12.94 -18.11 -10.85
N SER A 314 13.39 -16.92 -11.24
CA SER A 314 14.54 -16.75 -12.12
C SER A 314 15.81 -17.21 -11.40
N MET A 315 16.36 -18.36 -11.80
CA MET A 315 17.64 -18.85 -11.31
C MET A 315 18.77 -18.10 -12.03
N ASN A 316 19.65 -17.44 -11.28
CA ASN A 316 20.88 -16.87 -11.83
C ASN A 316 21.72 -18.00 -12.44
N THR A 317 21.80 -18.05 -13.77
CA THR A 317 22.42 -19.14 -14.56
C THR A 317 23.97 -19.15 -14.50
N LEU A 318 24.54 -18.70 -13.39
CA LEU A 318 25.96 -18.45 -13.16
C LEU A 318 26.43 -18.92 -11.77
N ARG A 319 25.99 -20.11 -11.30
CA ARG A 319 26.65 -20.88 -10.21
C ARG A 319 26.16 -22.31 -9.93
N HIS A 320 25.57 -23.03 -10.89
CA HIS A 320 25.30 -24.47 -10.74
C HIS A 320 25.98 -25.32 -11.83
N THR A 321 27.20 -25.76 -11.52
CA THR A 321 27.72 -27.02 -12.06
C THR A 321 26.88 -28.18 -11.51
N LYS A 322 26.52 -29.14 -12.37
CA LYS A 322 25.55 -30.21 -12.05
C LYS A 322 26.07 -31.19 -10.98
N SER A 323 25.53 -31.17 -9.76
CA SER A 323 25.74 -32.25 -8.78
C SER A 323 24.80 -32.24 -7.55
N GLU A 324 23.47 -32.08 -7.71
CA GLU A 324 22.50 -32.21 -6.60
C GLU A 324 21.26 -33.08 -6.95
N GLU A 325 21.39 -34.03 -7.88
CA GLU A 325 20.28 -34.92 -8.30
C GLU A 325 20.50 -36.41 -7.99
N ASN A 326 21.54 -36.75 -7.20
CA ASN A 326 21.81 -38.12 -6.74
C ASN A 326 22.53 -38.14 -5.38
N LEU A 327 21.76 -38.07 -4.29
CA LEU A 327 22.21 -38.44 -2.94
C LEU A 327 21.02 -38.98 -2.12
N ALA A 328 20.61 -40.21 -2.45
CA ALA A 328 19.71 -40.97 -1.58
C ALA A 328 20.45 -41.39 -0.30
N ALA A 329 19.76 -41.39 0.83
CA ALA A 329 20.38 -41.63 2.14
C ALA A 329 20.97 -43.04 2.26
N ALA A 330 22.22 -43.11 2.72
CA ALA A 330 22.88 -44.35 3.16
C ALA A 330 23.16 -44.26 4.67
N HIS A 331 22.92 -45.36 5.39
CA HIS A 331 23.02 -45.38 6.86
C HIS A 331 24.47 -45.54 7.35
N SER A 332 24.78 -44.91 8.49
CA SER A 332 25.99 -45.18 9.26
C SER A 332 25.96 -46.58 9.88
N SER A 333 27.07 -47.30 9.80
CA SER A 333 27.38 -48.53 10.55
C SER A 333 28.91 -48.70 10.64
N TYR A 334 29.39 -49.44 11.64
CA TYR A 334 30.72 -49.26 12.25
C TYR A 334 31.69 -50.44 12.04
N SER A 335 32.99 -50.21 12.35
CA SER A 335 34.10 -51.19 12.49
C SER A 335 34.64 -51.82 11.19
N HIS A 336 35.90 -52.25 11.03
CA HIS A 336 37.14 -52.32 11.85
C HIS A 336 38.33 -51.71 11.01
N ILE A 337 39.46 -51.16 11.50
CA ILE A 337 40.54 -51.68 12.40
C ILE A 337 41.30 -52.86 11.72
N GLU A 338 42.64 -52.96 11.58
CA GLU A 338 43.87 -52.21 11.98
C GLU A 338 45.07 -52.76 11.12
N ILE A 339 46.30 -52.23 10.95
CA ILE A 339 47.03 -50.97 11.28
C ILE A 339 48.34 -50.88 10.41
N ASP A 340 49.34 -50.06 10.81
CA ASP A 340 50.77 -49.96 10.40
C ASP A 340 51.20 -49.33 9.04
N ALA A 341 52.22 -48.45 8.95
CA ALA A 341 53.12 -47.89 9.99
C ALA A 341 53.71 -46.49 9.64
N GLU A 342 54.13 -45.76 10.69
CA GLU A 342 55.11 -44.63 10.79
C GLU A 342 55.12 -43.46 9.76
N SER A 343 54.78 -42.23 10.21
CA SER A 343 55.71 -41.07 10.35
C SER A 343 54.98 -39.78 10.84
N ASP A 344 55.74 -38.76 11.25
CA ASP A 344 55.35 -37.54 12.00
C ASP A 344 54.53 -36.49 11.19
N CYS A 345 53.72 -35.52 11.71
CA CYS A 345 53.38 -34.95 13.04
C CYS A 345 53.78 -33.44 13.18
N TRP A 346 52.83 -32.52 12.89
CA TRP A 346 52.88 -31.03 13.03
C TRP A 346 53.91 -30.28 12.12
N SER A 347 53.81 -28.97 11.80
CA SER A 347 52.69 -27.98 11.78
C SER A 347 53.13 -26.65 11.12
N GLN A 348 52.18 -25.94 10.49
CA GLN A 348 52.12 -24.49 10.26
C GLN A 348 53.15 -23.75 9.34
N ASP A 349 52.59 -22.74 8.68
CA ASP A 349 53.18 -21.48 8.19
C ASP A 349 54.22 -21.48 7.04
N ASP A 350 54.57 -20.25 6.64
CA ASP A 350 55.45 -19.75 5.57
C ASP A 350 55.10 -20.07 4.09
N ASP A 351 55.59 -19.31 3.10
CA ASP A 351 55.53 -17.85 2.84
C ASP A 351 55.93 -17.62 1.34
N GLU A 352 56.13 -16.36 0.92
CA GLU A 352 57.02 -15.90 -0.19
C GLU A 352 56.94 -16.57 -1.60
N ILE A 353 56.44 -15.89 -2.65
CA ILE A 353 57.04 -14.81 -3.48
C ILE A 353 57.62 -15.32 -4.85
N SER A 354 57.92 -14.38 -5.77
CA SER A 354 58.67 -14.58 -7.04
C SER A 354 57.90 -15.29 -8.20
N GLN A 355 57.96 -14.90 -9.49
CA GLN A 355 58.67 -13.84 -10.27
C GLN A 355 57.67 -13.29 -11.32
N GLN A 356 57.46 -11.99 -11.61
CA GLN A 356 58.35 -10.86 -11.99
C GLN A 356 58.70 -10.78 -13.50
N TYR A 357 58.02 -9.89 -14.24
CA TYR A 357 58.51 -9.13 -15.43
C TYR A 357 57.65 -7.86 -15.60
N VAL A 358 58.05 -6.68 -15.07
CA VAL A 358 58.71 -5.55 -15.77
C VAL A 358 57.81 -4.84 -16.81
N GLY A 359 57.52 -3.52 -16.80
CA GLY A 359 57.84 -2.36 -15.93
C GLY A 359 56.93 -1.15 -16.33
N VAL A 360 57.14 0.16 -16.07
CA VAL A 360 58.33 0.98 -15.72
C VAL A 360 57.91 2.39 -15.16
N LYS A 361 58.41 2.78 -13.96
CA LYS A 361 58.62 4.17 -13.43
C LYS A 361 57.40 5.12 -13.19
N LYS A 362 57.44 6.12 -12.28
CA LYS A 362 58.52 6.69 -11.41
C LYS A 362 57.98 7.43 -10.15
N THR A 363 58.66 7.29 -8.99
CA THR A 363 58.98 8.26 -7.88
C THR A 363 57.95 9.31 -7.40
N VAL A 364 57.84 9.66 -6.10
CA VAL A 364 58.92 10.10 -5.14
C VAL A 364 58.71 9.54 -3.70
N GLU A 365 59.78 9.59 -2.89
CA GLU A 365 59.91 9.25 -1.44
C GLU A 365 58.85 9.90 -0.49
N ARG A 366 58.49 9.37 0.70
CA ARG A 366 59.27 8.94 1.92
C ARG A 366 60.04 10.10 2.59
N ASP A 367 60.30 10.20 3.90
CA ASP A 367 59.91 9.51 5.17
C ASP A 367 60.38 10.47 6.33
N THR A 368 60.09 10.41 7.64
CA THR A 368 59.35 9.53 8.61
C THR A 368 59.11 10.32 9.94
N ILE A 369 58.44 9.71 10.95
CA ILE A 369 58.40 10.09 12.40
C ILE A 369 57.59 11.38 12.74
N SER A 370 56.58 11.47 13.65
CA SER A 370 56.13 10.78 14.88
C SER A 370 56.64 11.37 16.22
N GLN A 371 55.80 12.15 16.94
CA GLN A 371 55.48 11.97 18.39
C GLN A 371 54.55 13.07 18.99
N LEU A 372 53.55 12.60 19.75
CA LEU A 372 53.00 13.09 21.05
C LEU A 372 52.88 14.60 21.42
N SER A 373 51.61 14.98 21.70
CA SER A 373 51.11 15.63 22.94
C SER A 373 51.24 17.15 23.27
N GLN A 374 50.12 17.65 23.82
CA GLN A 374 49.92 18.75 24.80
C GLN A 374 49.96 20.26 24.43
N GLU A 375 48.80 20.89 24.66
CA GLU A 375 48.52 22.17 25.36
C GLU A 375 49.08 23.54 24.90
N SER A 376 48.14 24.38 24.42
CA SER A 376 47.86 25.76 24.92
C SER A 376 48.59 27.02 24.39
N THR A 377 47.86 28.15 24.51
CA THR A 377 48.25 29.59 24.45
C THR A 377 48.72 30.26 23.14
N ASP A 378 47.75 30.89 22.46
CA ASP A 378 47.64 32.35 22.17
C ASP A 378 48.65 33.13 21.27
N SER A 379 48.04 34.03 20.46
CA SER A 379 48.52 35.33 19.93
C SER A 379 49.48 35.47 18.73
N ARG A 380 48.88 35.96 17.62
CA ARG A 380 49.33 37.02 16.68
C ARG A 380 50.65 36.88 15.91
N GLU A 381 50.55 36.72 14.59
CA GLU A 381 50.72 37.81 13.59
C GLU A 381 50.29 37.36 12.16
N PRO A 382 50.17 38.25 11.13
CA PRO A 382 49.26 38.01 10.00
C PRO A 382 49.84 37.22 8.83
N SER A 383 49.02 36.33 8.25
CA SER A 383 49.34 35.59 7.02
C SER A 383 48.95 36.35 5.74
N LEU A 384 49.89 36.44 4.80
CA LEU A 384 49.64 36.88 3.43
C LEU A 384 48.69 35.90 2.72
N PHE A 385 47.57 36.38 2.18
CA PHE A 385 46.64 35.53 1.43
C PHE A 385 47.25 35.08 0.10
N ALA A 386 47.49 33.79 -0.03
CA ALA A 386 47.86 33.19 -1.31
C ALA A 386 46.69 33.27 -2.30
N ALA A 387 46.97 33.53 -3.59
CA ALA A 387 45.93 33.61 -4.62
C ALA A 387 45.11 32.31 -4.76
N GLY A 388 45.64 31.17 -4.30
CA GLY A 388 44.92 29.90 -4.18
C GLY A 388 43.72 29.97 -3.22
N ASP A 389 43.83 30.64 -2.07
CA ASP A 389 42.72 30.77 -1.11
C ASP A 389 41.62 31.69 -1.63
N ILE A 390 41.97 32.74 -2.39
CA ILE A 390 40.98 33.58 -3.08
C ILE A 390 40.23 32.75 -4.12
N ARG A 391 40.94 31.91 -4.89
CA ARG A 391 40.31 31.00 -5.86
C ARG A 391 39.43 29.95 -5.17
N ARG A 392 39.86 29.40 -4.03
CA ARG A 392 39.09 28.42 -3.25
C ARG A 392 37.83 29.04 -2.67
N ARG A 393 37.93 30.23 -2.06
CA ARG A 393 36.78 31.00 -1.53
C ARG A 393 35.80 31.41 -2.61
N LEU A 394 36.26 31.73 -3.83
CA LEU A 394 35.38 31.98 -4.97
C LEU A 394 34.67 30.71 -5.47
N SER A 395 35.30 29.53 -5.42
CA SER A 395 34.59 28.26 -5.68
C SER A 395 33.67 27.83 -4.54
N GLU A 396 33.98 28.21 -3.30
CA GLU A 396 33.10 28.01 -2.13
C GLU A 396 31.88 28.95 -2.19
N SER A 397 32.03 30.20 -2.64
CA SER A 397 30.92 31.15 -2.85
C SER A 397 30.15 30.96 -4.16
N LEU A 398 30.62 30.08 -5.05
CA LEU A 398 29.93 29.63 -6.26
C LEU A 398 29.38 28.20 -6.11
N HIS A 399 29.18 27.75 -4.86
CA HIS A 399 28.42 26.52 -4.61
C HIS A 399 26.96 26.72 -5.02
N ASP A 400 26.58 26.04 -6.10
CA ASP A 400 25.19 25.63 -6.30
C ASP A 400 24.68 24.96 -5.01
N PRO A 401 23.49 25.34 -4.48
CA PRO A 401 22.83 24.64 -3.39
C PRO A 401 22.88 23.14 -3.61
N ARG A 402 23.46 22.42 -2.63
CA ARG A 402 23.83 21.01 -2.79
C ARG A 402 22.64 20.21 -3.34
N PRO A 403 22.83 19.37 -4.38
CA PRO A 403 21.80 18.42 -4.76
C PRO A 403 21.45 17.53 -3.55
N PHE A 404 20.28 16.89 -3.58
CA PHE A 404 19.76 16.05 -2.49
C PHE A 404 20.51 14.69 -2.41
N THR A 405 21.84 14.74 -2.35
CA THR A 405 22.75 13.59 -2.31
C THR A 405 22.86 13.06 -0.89
N HIS A 406 22.14 11.98 -0.61
CA HIS A 406 22.37 11.07 0.53
C HIS A 406 22.75 11.78 1.86
N ASP A 407 21.85 12.60 2.38
CA ASP A 407 21.95 13.04 3.78
C ASP A 407 21.88 11.78 4.68
N PRO A 408 22.91 11.46 5.50
CA PRO A 408 22.83 10.33 6.42
C PRO A 408 21.69 10.49 7.44
N GLU A 409 21.34 11.73 7.81
CA GLU A 409 20.19 11.99 8.69
C GLU A 409 18.85 11.75 7.98
N ASP A 410 18.79 11.92 6.65
CA ASP A 410 17.58 11.61 5.87
C ASP A 410 17.77 10.99 4.48
N PRO A 411 18.13 9.69 4.41
CA PRO A 411 18.07 8.93 3.16
C PRO A 411 16.67 8.86 2.54
N SER A 412 15.59 9.15 3.28
CA SER A 412 14.23 9.15 2.72
C SER A 412 13.96 10.37 1.84
N ALA A 413 14.59 11.52 2.11
CA ALA A 413 14.53 12.72 1.25
C ALA A 413 15.14 12.44 -0.12
N ALA A 414 16.35 11.85 -0.14
CA ALA A 414 17.02 11.45 -1.38
C ALA A 414 16.20 10.40 -2.15
N ALA A 415 15.61 9.44 -1.44
CA ALA A 415 14.76 8.41 -2.04
C ALA A 415 13.45 8.97 -2.64
N LEU A 416 12.87 10.06 -2.12
CA LEU A 416 11.62 10.64 -2.64
C LEU A 416 11.83 11.75 -3.68
N LYS A 417 12.98 12.44 -3.70
CA LYS A 417 13.32 13.42 -4.75
C LYS A 417 13.85 12.78 -6.04
N GLU A 418 14.50 11.62 -5.99
CA GLU A 418 14.93 10.89 -7.20
C GLU A 418 13.73 10.68 -8.15
N PRO A 419 13.76 11.17 -9.41
CA PRO A 419 12.61 11.05 -10.29
C PRO A 419 12.27 9.58 -10.55
N TRP A 420 10.99 9.25 -10.39
CA TRP A 420 10.47 7.90 -10.44
C TRP A 420 10.91 7.13 -11.69
N GLU A 421 10.94 7.81 -12.84
CA GLU A 421 11.28 7.25 -14.15
C GLU A 421 12.76 6.82 -14.22
N GLU A 422 13.64 7.49 -13.47
CA GLU A 422 15.05 7.11 -13.34
C GLU A 422 15.21 5.92 -12.39
N LYS A 423 14.46 5.92 -11.29
CA LYS A 423 14.44 4.83 -10.31
C LYS A 423 13.92 3.54 -10.90
N GLU A 424 12.77 3.59 -11.59
CA GLU A 424 12.15 2.44 -12.22
C GLU A 424 13.08 1.85 -13.29
N ARG A 425 13.69 2.68 -14.13
CA ARG A 425 14.74 2.28 -15.09
C ARG A 425 15.93 1.59 -14.40
N ARG A 426 16.53 2.24 -13.40
CA ARG A 426 17.72 1.73 -12.68
C ARG A 426 17.45 0.41 -11.95
N ILE A 427 16.25 0.22 -11.40
CA ILE A 427 15.85 -1.03 -10.74
C ILE A 427 15.53 -2.11 -11.80
N ARG A 428 14.92 -1.76 -12.94
CA ARG A 428 14.63 -2.66 -14.05
C ARG A 428 15.91 -3.23 -14.69
N GLU A 429 16.90 -2.38 -14.93
CA GLU A 429 18.22 -2.77 -15.46
C GLU A 429 18.95 -3.75 -14.51
N CYS A 430 18.76 -3.58 -13.19
CA CYS A 430 19.29 -4.47 -12.14
C CYS A 430 18.32 -5.59 -11.71
N SER A 431 17.30 -5.93 -12.52
CA SER A 431 16.27 -6.92 -12.19
C SER A 431 16.40 -8.24 -12.97
N PRO A 432 16.42 -9.41 -12.28
CA PRO A 432 16.25 -10.73 -12.91
C PRO A 432 14.91 -10.95 -13.63
N TYR A 433 13.97 -10.00 -13.54
CA TYR A 433 12.64 -10.03 -14.16
C TYR A 433 12.36 -8.81 -15.07
N GLY A 434 13.26 -7.81 -15.10
CA GLY A 434 13.05 -6.54 -15.81
C GLY A 434 12.91 -6.67 -17.33
N TYR A 435 13.30 -7.80 -17.91
CA TYR A 435 13.11 -8.13 -19.32
C TYR A 435 11.65 -8.42 -19.70
N LEU A 436 10.77 -8.72 -18.72
CA LEU A 436 9.37 -9.00 -18.98
C LEU A 436 8.63 -7.71 -19.39
N SER A 437 7.73 -7.81 -20.37
CA SER A 437 6.92 -6.68 -20.84
C SER A 437 5.88 -6.23 -19.81
N SER A 438 5.37 -7.15 -19.00
CA SER A 438 4.43 -6.91 -17.89
C SER A 438 5.13 -6.65 -16.54
N TRP A 439 6.46 -6.51 -16.50
CA TRP A 439 7.17 -6.05 -15.31
C TRP A 439 6.85 -4.58 -15.04
N ARG A 440 6.58 -4.26 -13.77
CA ARG A 440 6.43 -2.88 -13.26
C ARG A 440 7.06 -2.75 -11.89
N LEU A 441 7.49 -1.53 -11.55
CA LEU A 441 7.79 -1.17 -10.18
C LEU A 441 6.53 -0.59 -9.51
N LEU A 442 6.30 -0.97 -8.25
CA LEU A 442 5.34 -0.36 -7.34
C LEU A 442 6.06 0.11 -6.08
N SER A 443 5.40 0.96 -5.29
CA SER A 443 5.95 1.48 -4.03
C SER A 443 4.88 1.59 -2.95
N VAL A 444 5.27 1.39 -1.69
CA VAL A 444 4.35 1.36 -0.54
C VAL A 444 5.07 1.79 0.73
N ILE A 445 4.40 2.59 1.57
CA ILE A 445 4.84 2.90 2.93
C ILE A 445 4.13 1.93 3.88
N VAL A 446 4.90 1.24 4.72
CA VAL A 446 4.40 0.38 5.80
C VAL A 446 4.44 1.18 7.10
N LYS A 447 3.27 1.43 7.73
CA LYS A 447 3.14 2.23 8.95
C LYS A 447 2.60 1.34 10.08
N CYS A 448 3.40 1.23 11.16
CA CYS A 448 3.21 0.25 12.24
C CYS A 448 3.06 0.95 13.60
N GLY A 449 2.14 0.49 14.43
CA GLY A 449 1.78 1.13 15.70
C GLY A 449 0.88 2.37 15.55
N ASP A 450 0.28 2.59 14.37
CA ASP A 450 -0.56 3.76 14.04
C ASP A 450 -1.93 3.35 13.50
N ASP A 451 -2.96 4.05 13.99
CA ASP A 451 -4.34 3.88 13.55
C ASP A 451 -4.62 4.72 12.29
N LEU A 452 -4.63 4.07 11.13
CA LEU A 452 -4.89 4.76 9.86
C LEU A 452 -6.37 5.00 9.55
N ARG A 453 -7.31 4.63 10.44
CA ARG A 453 -8.76 4.74 10.17
C ARG A 453 -9.24 6.19 10.04
N GLN A 454 -8.56 7.14 10.70
CA GLN A 454 -8.79 8.58 10.49
C GLN A 454 -8.23 9.05 9.13
N GLU A 455 -7.03 8.58 8.76
CA GLU A 455 -6.36 8.96 7.50
C GLU A 455 -7.10 8.39 6.27
N LEU A 456 -7.68 7.17 6.39
CA LEU A 456 -8.60 6.59 5.41
C LEU A 456 -9.86 7.46 5.20
N LEU A 457 -10.49 7.93 6.29
CA LEU A 457 -11.65 8.82 6.19
C LEU A 457 -11.27 10.16 5.53
N ALA A 458 -10.09 10.71 5.84
CA ALA A 458 -9.58 11.90 5.18
C ALA A 458 -9.36 11.68 3.67
N SER A 459 -8.76 10.55 3.28
CA SER A 459 -8.57 10.17 1.87
C SER A 459 -9.90 10.00 1.12
N GLN A 460 -10.92 9.42 1.75
CA GLN A 460 -12.28 9.37 1.17
C GLN A 460 -12.88 10.77 0.97
N VAL A 461 -12.71 11.69 1.93
CA VAL A 461 -13.23 13.07 1.83
C VAL A 461 -12.45 13.88 0.78
N LEU A 462 -11.13 13.74 0.71
CA LEU A 462 -10.29 14.32 -0.36
C LEU A 462 -10.74 13.85 -1.75
N THR A 463 -10.96 12.54 -1.92
CA THR A 463 -11.44 11.94 -3.16
C THR A 463 -12.84 12.46 -3.53
N MET A 464 -13.74 12.58 -2.55
CA MET A 464 -15.08 13.14 -2.76
C MET A 464 -15.02 14.61 -3.19
N LEU A 465 -14.19 15.44 -2.55
CA LEU A 465 -14.00 16.85 -2.92
C LEU A 465 -13.37 17.02 -4.30
N GLN A 466 -12.34 16.24 -4.65
CA GLN A 466 -11.73 16.28 -5.98
C GLN A 466 -12.75 15.91 -7.07
N ASN A 467 -13.59 14.88 -6.83
CA ASN A 467 -14.66 14.48 -7.74
C ASN A 467 -15.75 15.56 -7.87
N ILE A 468 -16.09 16.25 -6.77
CA ILE A 468 -17.04 17.37 -6.76
C ILE A 468 -16.50 18.55 -7.59
N TRP A 469 -15.28 19.00 -7.33
CA TRP A 469 -14.69 20.14 -8.04
C TRP A 469 -14.46 19.85 -9.52
N SER A 470 -14.06 18.61 -9.86
CA SER A 470 -13.96 18.15 -11.26
C SER A 470 -15.32 18.17 -11.98
N ALA A 471 -16.40 17.75 -11.32
CA ALA A 471 -17.75 17.76 -11.89
C ALA A 471 -18.32 19.18 -12.06
N GLU A 472 -18.08 20.06 -11.08
CA GLU A 472 -18.47 21.48 -11.09
C GLU A 472 -17.51 22.35 -11.94
N ARG A 473 -16.46 21.75 -12.54
CA ARG A 473 -15.42 22.39 -13.36
C ARG A 473 -14.61 23.48 -12.65
N VAL A 474 -14.57 23.46 -11.32
CA VAL A 474 -13.70 24.35 -10.54
C VAL A 474 -12.26 23.80 -10.63
N PRO A 475 -11.26 24.57 -11.12
CA PRO A 475 -9.92 24.05 -11.41
C PRO A 475 -9.04 23.99 -10.15
N LEU A 476 -9.60 23.49 -9.04
CA LEU A 476 -8.89 23.11 -7.82
C LEU A 476 -8.23 21.73 -7.99
N TRP A 477 -7.17 21.49 -7.23
CA TRP A 477 -6.35 20.28 -7.35
C TRP A 477 -6.00 19.71 -5.97
N LEU A 478 -6.29 18.43 -5.77
CA LEU A 478 -5.88 17.63 -4.62
C LEU A 478 -5.15 16.37 -5.12
N HIS A 479 -4.33 15.80 -4.25
CA HIS A 479 -3.77 14.46 -4.42
C HIS A 479 -4.30 13.52 -3.31
N PRO A 480 -5.45 12.85 -3.50
CA PRO A 480 -5.92 11.82 -2.58
C PRO A 480 -5.09 10.54 -2.77
N TYR A 481 -4.19 10.26 -1.83
CA TYR A 481 -3.38 9.04 -1.82
C TYR A 481 -4.12 7.88 -1.12
N ARG A 482 -3.90 6.65 -1.58
CA ARG A 482 -4.61 5.46 -1.08
C ARG A 482 -4.11 5.04 0.31
N ILE A 483 -5.06 4.67 1.16
CA ILE A 483 -4.85 4.15 2.52
C ILE A 483 -5.46 2.75 2.62
N LEU A 484 -4.78 1.84 3.29
CA LEU A 484 -5.27 0.50 3.62
C LEU A 484 -5.08 0.22 5.11
N CYS A 485 -6.16 0.28 5.88
CA CYS A 485 -6.16 -0.20 7.26
C CYS A 485 -6.07 -1.74 7.26
N LEU A 486 -5.11 -2.28 8.02
CA LEU A 486 -4.91 -3.73 8.20
C LEU A 486 -5.44 -4.20 9.56
N SER A 487 -5.24 -3.36 10.57
CA SER A 487 -5.74 -3.48 11.94
C SER A 487 -6.11 -2.08 12.47
N ASP A 488 -6.34 -1.96 13.78
CA ASP A 488 -6.38 -0.68 14.51
C ASP A 488 -4.98 -0.14 14.88
N ASP A 489 -3.92 -0.94 14.72
CA ASP A 489 -2.53 -0.55 14.99
C ASP A 489 -1.61 -0.55 13.76
N SER A 490 -2.11 -0.82 12.55
CA SER A 490 -1.26 -0.88 11.36
C SER A 490 -2.00 -0.67 10.03
N GLY A 491 -1.25 -0.21 9.03
CA GLY A 491 -1.74 -0.11 7.67
C GLY A 491 -0.66 0.20 6.63
N LEU A 492 -1.10 0.22 5.37
CA LEU A 492 -0.27 0.61 4.22
C LEU A 492 -0.73 1.98 3.69
N ILE A 493 0.22 2.78 3.25
CA ILE A 493 0.01 4.10 2.64
C ILE A 493 0.70 4.13 1.28
N GLU A 494 0.03 4.71 0.28
CA GLU A 494 0.62 5.02 -1.01
C GLU A 494 1.61 6.21 -0.88
N PRO A 495 2.92 6.04 -1.19
CA PRO A 495 3.88 7.13 -1.19
C PRO A 495 3.62 8.11 -2.34
N ILE A 496 3.85 9.38 -2.08
CA ILE A 496 3.67 10.45 -3.05
C ILE A 496 5.03 10.76 -3.69
N LEU A 497 5.25 10.16 -4.86
CA LEU A 497 6.53 10.17 -5.58
C LEU A 497 6.83 11.53 -6.22
N ASN A 498 8.10 11.81 -6.52
CA ASN A 498 8.57 13.07 -7.09
C ASN A 498 8.20 14.30 -6.21
N THR A 499 8.32 14.15 -4.89
CA THR A 499 8.02 15.21 -3.89
C THR A 499 9.10 15.36 -2.83
N VAL A 500 9.14 16.53 -2.19
CA VAL A 500 9.94 16.84 -0.99
C VAL A 500 9.10 17.64 0.01
N SER A 501 9.34 17.48 1.30
CA SER A 501 8.70 18.34 2.31
C SER A 501 9.26 19.76 2.27
N LEU A 502 8.44 20.76 2.60
CA LEU A 502 8.89 22.14 2.73
C LEU A 502 10.02 22.28 3.78
N HIS A 503 9.97 21.45 4.83
CA HIS A 503 11.03 21.32 5.82
C HIS A 503 12.37 20.90 5.21
N GLN A 504 12.39 19.86 4.38
CA GLN A 504 13.60 19.40 3.68
C GLN A 504 14.14 20.47 2.72
N ILE A 505 13.28 21.20 2.01
CA ILE A 505 13.71 22.35 1.17
C ILE A 505 14.46 23.38 2.03
N LYS A 506 13.90 23.79 3.18
CA LYS A 506 14.55 24.75 4.08
C LYS A 506 15.86 24.22 4.67
N LYS A 507 15.89 22.96 5.11
CA LYS A 507 17.10 22.31 5.68
C LYS A 507 18.25 22.25 4.66
N HIS A 508 17.97 21.82 3.43
CA HIS A 508 19.00 21.54 2.42
C HIS A 508 19.39 22.75 1.58
N CYS A 509 18.43 23.59 1.18
CA CYS A 509 18.70 24.71 0.28
C CYS A 509 19.01 26.02 1.03
N GLN A 510 18.51 26.20 2.27
CA GLN A 510 18.60 27.44 3.05
C GLN A 510 18.05 28.70 2.32
N LEU A 511 17.21 28.49 1.31
CA LEU A 511 16.51 29.53 0.55
C LEU A 511 15.09 29.75 1.08
N SER A 512 14.51 30.92 0.83
CA SER A 512 13.06 31.11 0.94
C SER A 512 12.33 30.29 -0.13
N LEU A 513 11.03 30.04 0.07
CA LEU A 513 10.23 29.23 -0.87
C LEU A 513 10.12 29.90 -2.25
N GLY A 514 10.09 31.24 -2.31
CA GLY A 514 10.07 32.00 -3.57
C GLY A 514 11.38 31.89 -4.35
N GLU A 515 12.53 31.98 -3.68
CA GLU A 515 13.85 31.77 -4.28
C GLU A 515 14.04 30.32 -4.76
N TYR A 516 13.54 29.34 -3.97
CA TYR A 516 13.53 27.94 -4.38
C TYR A 516 12.68 27.73 -5.65
N PHE A 517 11.49 28.33 -5.71
CA PHE A 517 10.63 28.31 -6.91
C PHE A 517 11.35 28.90 -8.14
N ALA A 518 12.01 30.05 -7.98
CA ALA A 518 12.77 30.69 -9.05
C ALA A 518 14.02 29.89 -9.47
N LYS A 519 14.56 29.04 -8.59
CA LYS A 519 15.70 28.15 -8.91
C LYS A 519 15.26 26.88 -9.64
N GLU A 520 14.22 26.19 -9.16
CA GLU A 520 13.79 24.90 -9.71
C GLU A 520 12.97 25.07 -11.01
N PHE A 521 12.15 26.13 -11.12
CA PHE A 521 11.29 26.40 -12.28
C PHE A 521 11.79 27.55 -13.19
N GLY A 522 12.94 28.14 -12.87
CA GLY A 522 13.53 29.25 -13.62
C GLY A 522 12.89 30.62 -13.30
N PRO A 523 13.24 31.67 -14.07
CA PRO A 523 12.87 33.05 -13.76
C PRO A 523 11.35 33.27 -13.80
N THR A 524 10.88 34.30 -13.11
CA THR A 524 9.44 34.56 -12.85
C THR A 524 8.58 34.79 -14.10
N ASN A 525 9.19 35.01 -15.25
CA ASN A 525 8.54 35.17 -16.55
C ASN A 525 8.60 33.90 -17.43
N SER A 526 9.17 32.79 -16.94
CA SER A 526 9.24 31.52 -17.68
C SER A 526 7.90 30.79 -17.68
N GLU A 527 7.62 30.04 -18.76
CA GLU A 527 6.40 29.21 -18.84
C GLU A 527 6.36 28.13 -17.73
N ALA A 528 7.53 27.59 -17.37
CA ALA A 528 7.66 26.62 -16.28
C ALA A 528 7.32 27.23 -14.92
N PHE A 529 7.85 28.41 -14.60
CA PHE A 529 7.55 29.14 -13.37
C PHE A 529 6.06 29.52 -13.30
N LEU A 530 5.50 30.09 -14.37
CA LEU A 530 4.10 30.51 -14.41
C LEU A 530 3.14 29.32 -14.32
N THR A 531 3.53 28.14 -14.84
CA THR A 531 2.78 26.89 -14.70
C THR A 531 2.87 26.34 -13.28
N ALA A 532 4.07 26.26 -12.71
CA ALA A 532 4.30 25.82 -11.34
C ALA A 532 3.60 26.73 -10.32
N GLN A 533 3.63 28.05 -10.50
CA GLN A 533 2.92 29.03 -9.68
C GLN A 533 1.40 28.85 -9.77
N ARG A 534 0.85 28.60 -10.97
CA ARG A 534 -0.57 28.28 -11.15
C ARG A 534 -0.95 26.96 -10.45
N ASN A 535 -0.07 25.95 -10.52
CA ASN A 535 -0.25 24.66 -9.85
C ASN A 535 -0.19 24.79 -8.32
N PHE A 536 0.73 25.62 -7.80
CA PHE A 536 0.82 26.02 -6.40
C PHE A 536 -0.47 26.71 -5.93
N VAL A 537 -0.96 27.72 -6.64
CA VAL A 537 -2.22 28.42 -6.30
C VAL A 537 -3.42 27.47 -6.26
N ARG A 538 -3.59 26.63 -7.30
CA ARG A 538 -4.71 25.67 -7.41
C ARG A 538 -4.73 24.63 -6.30
N SER A 539 -3.55 24.17 -5.87
CA SER A 539 -3.40 23.17 -4.81
C SER A 539 -3.48 23.81 -3.42
N CYS A 540 -2.89 24.99 -3.23
CA CYS A 540 -2.99 25.76 -1.99
C CYS A 540 -4.46 26.07 -1.66
N ALA A 541 -5.22 26.66 -2.60
CA ALA A 541 -6.65 26.94 -2.40
C ALA A 541 -7.46 25.69 -2.04
N ALA A 542 -7.15 24.54 -2.66
CA ALA A 542 -7.81 23.28 -2.42
C ALA A 542 -7.52 22.74 -1.01
N TYR A 543 -6.26 22.69 -0.60
CA TYR A 543 -5.87 22.22 0.72
C TYR A 543 -6.23 23.21 1.84
N CYS A 544 -6.36 24.52 1.57
CA CYS A 544 -6.95 25.49 2.48
C CYS A 544 -8.44 25.18 2.74
N LEU A 545 -9.23 24.92 1.69
CA LEU A 545 -10.63 24.51 1.83
C LEU A 545 -10.79 23.17 2.55
N VAL A 546 -9.95 22.18 2.25
CA VAL A 546 -9.94 20.90 2.99
C VAL A 546 -9.63 21.12 4.46
N SER A 547 -8.58 21.88 4.78
CA SER A 547 -8.17 22.17 6.15
C SER A 547 -9.28 22.90 6.92
N TYR A 548 -9.96 23.86 6.29
CA TYR A 548 -11.12 24.54 6.85
C TYR A 548 -12.29 23.59 7.11
N LEU A 549 -12.78 22.89 6.08
CA LEU A 549 -13.97 22.05 6.15
C LEU A 549 -13.76 20.85 7.08
N VAL A 550 -12.63 20.15 6.97
CA VAL A 550 -12.33 18.93 7.74
C VAL A 550 -11.73 19.25 9.12
N GLN A 551 -11.31 20.50 9.37
CA GLN A 551 -10.53 20.89 10.56
C GLN A 551 -9.30 19.99 10.72
N VAL A 552 -8.45 20.00 9.69
CA VAL A 552 -7.14 19.33 9.73
C VAL A 552 -6.22 20.14 10.63
N LYS A 553 -5.56 19.46 11.56
CA LYS A 553 -4.63 20.05 12.55
C LYS A 553 -3.22 19.49 12.35
N ASP A 554 -2.27 19.97 13.16
CA ASP A 554 -0.86 19.60 13.08
C ASP A 554 -0.25 19.91 11.69
N ARG A 555 -0.46 21.15 11.20
CA ARG A 555 -0.01 21.59 9.86
C ARG A 555 1.33 22.34 9.92
N HIS A 556 2.43 21.59 9.99
CA HIS A 556 3.80 22.12 9.89
C HIS A 556 4.49 21.78 8.56
N ASN A 557 5.67 22.35 8.32
CA ASN A 557 6.43 22.23 7.06
C ASN A 557 6.88 20.80 6.70
N GLY A 558 6.81 19.86 7.65
CA GLY A 558 7.03 18.43 7.41
C GLY A 558 5.80 17.71 6.83
N ASN A 559 4.59 18.15 7.18
CA ASN A 559 3.31 17.57 6.73
C ASN A 559 2.77 18.23 5.46
N ILE A 560 3.56 19.10 4.84
CA ILE A 560 3.27 19.76 3.56
C ILE A 560 4.44 19.44 2.62
N LEU A 561 4.11 18.77 1.52
CA LEU A 561 5.03 18.42 0.44
C LEU A 561 4.86 19.39 -0.73
N LEU A 562 5.93 19.58 -1.49
CA LEU A 562 5.95 20.22 -2.79
C LEU A 562 6.35 19.17 -3.83
N SER A 563 5.60 19.10 -4.93
CA SER A 563 5.89 18.23 -6.07
C SER A 563 6.79 18.90 -7.10
N GLY A 564 7.43 18.09 -7.95
CA GLY A 564 8.17 18.55 -9.13
C GLY A 564 7.34 19.32 -10.18
N GLU A 565 6.02 19.42 -10.02
CA GLU A 565 5.12 20.22 -10.87
C GLU A 565 4.65 21.53 -10.19
N GLY A 566 5.16 21.83 -8.99
CA GLY A 566 4.80 23.02 -8.21
C GLY A 566 3.53 22.88 -7.35
N HIS A 567 2.82 21.76 -7.41
CA HIS A 567 1.66 21.53 -6.52
C HIS A 567 2.09 21.28 -5.07
N LEU A 568 1.38 21.91 -4.12
CA LEU A 568 1.39 21.57 -2.70
C LEU A 568 0.53 20.33 -2.42
N ILE A 569 0.98 19.48 -1.50
CA ILE A 569 0.28 18.26 -1.09
C ILE A 569 0.36 18.12 0.44
N HIS A 570 -0.78 18.09 1.13
CA HIS A 570 -0.81 17.82 2.58
C HIS A 570 -0.82 16.30 2.84
N ILE A 571 -0.04 15.85 3.82
CA ILE A 571 0.06 14.45 4.26
C ILE A 571 -0.18 14.31 5.77
N ASP A 572 -0.28 13.07 6.27
CA ASP A 572 -0.60 12.68 7.65
C ASP A 572 -1.86 13.38 8.18
N PHE A 573 -3.03 12.78 7.90
CA PHE A 573 -4.32 13.24 8.41
C PHE A 573 -4.71 12.57 9.74
N GLY A 574 -3.73 12.24 10.61
CA GLY A 574 -3.99 11.66 11.94
C GLY A 574 -4.75 12.59 12.91
N PHE A 575 -4.80 13.90 12.63
CA PHE A 575 -5.50 14.91 13.43
C PHE A 575 -6.54 15.68 12.60
N ILE A 576 -7.79 15.21 12.65
CA ILE A 576 -8.94 15.80 11.94
C ILE A 576 -10.17 16.01 12.83
N LEU A 577 -11.09 16.86 12.36
CA LEU A 577 -12.42 17.14 12.89
C LEU A 577 -12.44 17.69 14.33
N SER A 578 -12.39 16.81 15.34
CA SER A 578 -12.38 17.17 16.77
C SER A 578 -11.08 16.77 17.47
N THR A 579 -10.12 16.14 16.78
CA THR A 579 -8.81 15.81 17.37
C THR A 579 -7.85 17.00 17.28
N SER A 580 -7.28 17.40 18.42
CA SER A 580 -6.13 18.31 18.50
C SER A 580 -4.92 17.55 19.07
N PRO A 581 -3.70 17.74 18.55
CA PRO A 581 -2.50 17.17 19.15
C PRO A 581 -2.37 17.64 20.61
N ARG A 582 -2.21 16.66 21.52
CA ARG A 582 -2.00 16.83 22.97
C ARG A 582 -2.99 17.76 23.71
N ASN A 583 -4.21 17.95 23.19
CA ASN A 583 -5.22 18.89 23.71
C ASN A 583 -4.74 20.36 23.83
N LEU A 584 -3.67 20.76 23.13
CA LEU A 584 -2.98 22.04 23.38
C LEU A 584 -3.80 23.29 23.02
N GLY A 585 -4.80 23.18 22.13
CA GLY A 585 -5.74 24.27 21.80
C GLY A 585 -5.14 25.46 21.02
N PHE A 586 -3.81 25.56 20.92
CA PHE A 586 -3.11 26.70 20.31
C PHE A 586 -3.37 26.90 18.81
N GLU A 587 -3.71 25.84 18.05
CA GLU A 587 -3.92 25.90 16.60
C GLU A 587 -5.32 26.45 16.23
N THR A 588 -5.53 27.72 16.56
CA THR A 588 -6.76 28.51 16.30
C THR A 588 -6.94 28.90 14.84
N SER A 589 -5.89 28.80 14.02
CA SER A 589 -5.94 29.13 12.59
C SER A 589 -6.90 28.21 11.82
N PRO A 590 -7.68 28.71 10.84
CA PRO A 590 -8.54 27.87 10.01
C PRO A 590 -7.76 27.00 9.03
N PHE A 591 -6.58 27.47 8.59
CA PHE A 591 -5.60 26.75 7.78
C PHE A 591 -4.23 27.46 7.83
N LYS A 592 -3.16 26.76 7.44
CA LYS A 592 -1.82 27.36 7.32
C LYS A 592 -1.69 28.11 5.97
N LEU A 593 -1.38 29.40 6.04
CA LEU A 593 -1.00 30.24 4.90
C LEU A 593 0.09 31.20 5.40
N THR A 594 1.34 30.99 4.99
CA THR A 594 2.50 31.79 5.42
C THR A 594 2.75 32.96 4.48
N SER A 595 3.55 33.94 4.90
CA SER A 595 4.03 34.99 3.99
C SER A 595 4.75 34.38 2.79
N GLU A 596 5.61 33.38 3.00
CA GLU A 596 6.34 32.67 1.94
C GLU A 596 5.41 32.08 0.86
N PHE A 597 4.20 31.64 1.22
CA PHE A 597 3.21 31.15 0.25
C PHE A 597 2.64 32.32 -0.56
N VAL A 598 2.32 33.44 0.10
CA VAL A 598 1.85 34.67 -0.57
C VAL A 598 2.96 35.26 -1.46
N ASP A 599 4.22 35.15 -1.07
CA ASP A 599 5.39 35.59 -1.85
C ASP A 599 5.55 34.73 -3.12
N VAL A 600 5.36 33.40 -3.04
CA VAL A 600 5.27 32.52 -4.23
C VAL A 600 4.09 32.90 -5.13
N MET A 601 2.96 33.36 -4.57
CA MET A 601 1.84 33.93 -5.34
C MET A 601 2.13 35.33 -5.91
N GLY A 602 3.30 35.94 -5.64
CA GLY A 602 3.65 37.28 -6.12
C GLY A 602 3.17 38.44 -5.24
N GLY A 603 2.80 38.17 -3.98
CA GLY A 603 2.38 39.16 -2.99
C GLY A 603 0.87 39.38 -2.90
N PRO A 604 0.37 40.03 -1.83
CA PRO A 604 -1.06 40.16 -1.51
C PRO A 604 -1.85 41.11 -2.44
N LYS A 605 -1.23 41.60 -3.52
CA LYS A 605 -1.83 42.46 -4.55
C LYS A 605 -1.68 41.89 -5.97
N SER A 606 -1.27 40.63 -6.11
CA SER A 606 -1.10 39.99 -7.42
C SER A 606 -2.41 39.40 -7.94
N ASP A 607 -2.50 39.26 -9.27
CA ASP A 607 -3.60 38.57 -9.93
C ASP A 607 -3.73 37.11 -9.47
N MET A 608 -2.59 36.46 -9.13
CA MET A 608 -2.54 35.09 -8.62
C MET A 608 -3.08 34.96 -7.19
N PHE A 609 -2.90 35.98 -6.34
CA PHE A 609 -3.47 36.02 -4.99
C PHE A 609 -4.98 36.30 -5.01
N GLU A 610 -5.46 37.18 -5.91
CA GLU A 610 -6.91 37.35 -6.10
C GLU A 610 -7.53 36.08 -6.72
N TYR A 611 -6.87 35.47 -7.70
CA TYR A 611 -7.28 34.18 -8.28
C TYR A 611 -7.32 33.05 -7.22
N PHE A 612 -6.38 33.01 -6.27
CA PHE A 612 -6.43 32.11 -5.11
C PHE A 612 -7.73 32.28 -4.30
N LYS A 613 -8.13 33.52 -3.99
CA LYS A 613 -9.39 33.80 -3.27
C LYS A 613 -10.63 33.41 -4.10
N ILE A 614 -10.63 33.71 -5.40
CA ILE A 614 -11.70 33.30 -6.33
C ILE A 614 -11.84 31.77 -6.36
N LEU A 615 -10.74 31.02 -6.41
CA LEU A 615 -10.76 29.56 -6.35
C LEU A 615 -11.30 29.03 -5.01
N MET A 616 -10.95 29.66 -3.88
CA MET A 616 -11.53 29.30 -2.58
C MET A 616 -13.04 29.52 -2.54
N LEU A 617 -13.54 30.65 -3.07
CA LEU A 617 -14.97 30.94 -3.14
C LEU A 617 -15.71 29.93 -4.04
N GLN A 618 -15.23 29.71 -5.27
CA GLN A 618 -15.80 28.74 -6.21
C GLN A 618 -15.79 27.32 -5.64
N GLY A 619 -14.69 26.91 -4.99
CA GLY A 619 -14.58 25.60 -4.36
C GLY A 619 -15.54 25.40 -3.19
N LEU A 620 -15.76 26.43 -2.37
CA LEU A 620 -16.73 26.39 -1.27
C LEU A 620 -18.16 26.33 -1.79
N VAL A 621 -18.51 27.12 -2.81
CA VAL A 621 -19.82 27.07 -3.48
C VAL A 621 -20.08 25.69 -4.11
N ALA A 622 -19.09 25.12 -4.81
CA ALA A 622 -19.18 23.76 -5.35
C ALA A 622 -19.33 22.70 -4.25
N ALA A 623 -18.61 22.83 -3.13
CA ALA A 623 -18.73 21.93 -1.99
C ALA A 623 -20.12 22.01 -1.32
N ARG A 624 -20.72 23.20 -1.21
CA ARG A 624 -22.10 23.41 -0.71
C ARG A 624 -23.14 22.64 -1.50
N LYS A 625 -23.08 22.68 -2.83
CA LYS A 625 -24.02 21.95 -3.73
C LYS A 625 -24.05 20.44 -3.49
N HIS A 626 -22.99 19.88 -2.92
CA HIS A 626 -22.81 18.44 -2.71
C HIS A 626 -22.55 18.06 -1.23
N MET A 627 -22.86 18.96 -0.30
CA MET A 627 -22.60 18.82 1.14
C MET A 627 -23.01 17.46 1.71
N ASP A 628 -24.21 16.98 1.38
CA ASP A 628 -24.76 15.73 1.93
C ASP A 628 -23.92 14.49 1.56
N LYS A 629 -23.23 14.49 0.42
CA LYS A 629 -22.29 13.42 0.06
C LYS A 629 -21.14 13.35 1.05
N ILE A 630 -20.59 14.50 1.44
CA ILE A 630 -19.47 14.62 2.38
C ILE A 630 -19.93 14.32 3.80
N LEU A 631 -21.09 14.86 4.22
CA LEU A 631 -21.69 14.55 5.53
C LEU A 631 -21.96 13.06 5.69
N SER A 632 -22.52 12.38 4.68
CA SER A 632 -22.83 10.95 4.76
C SER A 632 -21.61 10.07 5.03
N LEU A 633 -20.44 10.40 4.46
CA LEU A 633 -19.18 9.67 4.73
C LEU A 633 -18.78 9.79 6.21
N VAL A 634 -18.81 11.00 6.77
CA VAL A 634 -18.37 11.30 8.14
C VAL A 634 -19.39 10.80 9.17
N GLU A 635 -20.70 10.94 8.89
CA GLU A 635 -21.76 10.55 9.81
C GLU A 635 -21.90 9.02 9.95
N ILE A 636 -21.70 8.26 8.88
CA ILE A 636 -21.72 6.79 8.94
C ILE A 636 -20.50 6.26 9.71
N MET A 637 -19.31 6.85 9.52
CA MET A 637 -18.10 6.41 10.24
C MET A 637 -18.10 6.84 11.72
N ARG A 638 -18.91 7.83 12.10
CA ARG A 638 -19.16 8.18 13.51
C ARG A 638 -19.91 7.08 14.27
N LEU A 639 -20.72 6.26 13.59
CA LEU A 639 -21.58 5.28 14.28
C LEU A 639 -20.73 4.23 15.00
N GLY A 640 -20.86 4.17 16.34
CA GLY A 640 -20.19 3.17 17.18
C GLY A 640 -18.66 3.24 17.20
N SER A 641 -18.06 4.31 16.69
CA SER A 641 -16.59 4.48 16.67
C SER A 641 -16.07 5.16 17.93
N GLN A 642 -14.88 4.75 18.37
CA GLN A 642 -14.11 5.32 19.47
C GLN A 642 -12.99 6.26 18.98
N LEU A 643 -12.89 6.49 17.66
CA LEU A 643 -11.84 7.30 17.06
C LEU A 643 -11.76 8.71 17.67
N PRO A 644 -10.56 9.25 17.94
CA PRO A 644 -10.38 10.57 18.54
C PRO A 644 -11.14 11.71 17.85
N CYS A 645 -11.30 11.64 16.53
CA CYS A 645 -12.01 12.65 15.73
C CYS A 645 -13.52 12.73 16.03
N PHE A 646 -14.10 11.69 16.64
CA PHE A 646 -15.52 11.60 16.98
C PHE A 646 -15.82 11.78 18.48
N LYS A 647 -14.84 12.20 19.29
CA LYS A 647 -15.02 12.45 20.74
C LYS A 647 -16.17 13.40 21.09
N CYS A 648 -16.51 14.35 20.22
CA CYS A 648 -17.63 15.27 20.41
C CYS A 648 -18.97 14.75 19.82
N GLY A 649 -19.02 13.52 19.33
CA GLY A 649 -20.22 12.84 18.87
C GLY A 649 -20.98 13.61 17.79
N ALA A 650 -22.27 13.86 18.01
CA ALA A 650 -23.11 14.59 17.08
C ALA A 650 -22.63 16.04 16.82
N ALA A 651 -21.96 16.67 17.80
CA ALA A 651 -21.43 18.02 17.64
C ALA A 651 -20.29 18.08 16.59
N THR A 652 -19.56 16.98 16.36
CA THR A 652 -18.56 16.90 15.28
C THR A 652 -19.22 17.04 13.90
N VAL A 653 -20.33 16.33 13.67
CA VAL A 653 -21.06 16.37 12.38
C VAL A 653 -21.81 17.68 12.22
N GLN A 654 -22.45 18.19 13.28
CA GLN A 654 -23.09 19.51 13.23
C GLN A 654 -22.06 20.64 13.02
N GLY A 655 -20.88 20.55 13.62
CA GLY A 655 -19.77 21.48 13.40
C GLY A 655 -19.27 21.45 11.95
N LEU A 656 -19.16 20.26 11.34
CA LEU A 656 -18.87 20.11 9.91
C LEU A 656 -19.96 20.74 9.04
N LYS A 657 -21.24 20.44 9.30
CA LYS A 657 -22.40 21.02 8.59
C LYS A 657 -22.45 22.55 8.68
N ASN A 658 -22.15 23.12 9.85
CA ASN A 658 -22.11 24.56 10.05
C ASN A 658 -21.03 25.24 9.16
N ARG A 659 -19.88 24.60 8.93
CA ARG A 659 -18.79 25.15 8.09
C ARG A 659 -19.12 25.23 6.59
N PHE A 660 -20.22 24.64 6.12
CA PHE A 660 -20.73 24.85 4.76
C PHE A 660 -21.58 26.13 4.64
N HIS A 661 -21.97 26.78 5.75
CA HIS A 661 -22.72 28.05 5.76
C HIS A 661 -23.92 28.07 4.80
N MET A 662 -24.75 27.03 4.84
CA MET A 662 -25.81 26.82 3.85
C MET A 662 -26.84 27.97 3.76
N SER A 663 -26.96 28.80 4.80
CA SER A 663 -27.82 29.99 4.85
C SER A 663 -27.19 31.28 4.30
N MET A 664 -25.90 31.29 3.93
CA MET A 664 -25.23 32.49 3.41
C MET A 664 -25.38 32.66 1.89
N THR A 665 -25.45 33.90 1.42
CA THR A 665 -25.37 34.23 -0.01
C THR A 665 -23.93 34.12 -0.53
N GLU A 666 -23.70 34.28 -1.84
CA GLU A 666 -22.34 34.19 -2.40
C GLU A 666 -21.47 35.41 -2.05
N GLU A 667 -22.07 36.60 -1.92
CA GLU A 667 -21.41 37.82 -1.45
C GLU A 667 -20.99 37.69 0.02
N GLN A 668 -21.85 37.07 0.85
CA GLN A 668 -21.52 36.75 2.24
C GLN A 668 -20.41 35.69 2.34
N LEU A 669 -20.36 34.72 1.41
CA LEU A 669 -19.23 33.80 1.32
C LEU A 669 -17.95 34.49 0.86
N GLN A 670 -18.00 35.46 -0.05
CA GLN A 670 -16.81 36.21 -0.47
C GLN A 670 -16.18 36.90 0.74
N LEU A 671 -16.99 37.64 1.51
CA LEU A 671 -16.56 38.25 2.77
C LEU A 671 -16.02 37.22 3.77
N LEU A 672 -16.61 36.03 3.87
CA LEU A 672 -16.09 34.95 4.70
C LEU A 672 -14.70 34.48 4.24
N ILE A 673 -14.47 34.33 2.92
CA ILE A 673 -13.16 33.93 2.37
C ILE A 673 -12.11 35.01 2.65
N ASP A 674 -12.41 36.29 2.39
CA ASP A 674 -11.48 37.39 2.68
C ASP A 674 -11.08 37.41 4.17
N ASN A 675 -12.05 37.31 5.09
CA ASN A 675 -11.80 37.24 6.54
C ASN A 675 -10.97 36.01 6.95
N LEU A 676 -11.21 34.84 6.35
CA LEU A 676 -10.45 33.62 6.64
C LEU A 676 -8.98 33.73 6.18
N VAL A 677 -8.76 34.32 5.00
CA VAL A 677 -7.42 34.52 4.43
C VAL A 677 -6.62 35.53 5.26
N GLU A 678 -7.20 36.67 5.63
CA GLU A 678 -6.55 37.66 6.50
C GLU A 678 -6.20 37.06 7.89
N SER A 679 -7.15 36.33 8.49
CA SER A 679 -6.95 35.64 9.77
C SER A 679 -5.80 34.61 9.73
N SER A 680 -5.64 33.89 8.62
CA SER A 680 -4.55 32.91 8.46
C SER A 680 -3.20 33.57 8.22
N ILE A 681 -3.10 34.61 7.38
CA ILE A 681 -1.83 35.30 7.09
C ILE A 681 -1.22 35.94 8.35
N HIS A 682 -2.05 36.52 9.20
CA HIS A 682 -1.62 37.18 10.44
C HIS A 682 -1.63 36.25 11.67
N SER A 683 -1.78 34.93 11.46
CA SER A 683 -1.84 33.92 12.53
C SER A 683 -0.54 33.82 13.33
N ILE A 684 -0.52 34.44 14.52
CA ILE A 684 0.53 34.25 15.53
C ILE A 684 0.57 32.79 16.00
N SER A 685 -0.59 32.12 16.09
CA SER A 685 -0.69 30.71 16.46
C SER A 685 0.06 29.78 15.50
N THR A 686 0.04 30.06 14.19
CA THR A 686 0.82 29.28 13.21
C THR A 686 2.33 29.43 13.46
N LYS A 687 2.83 30.65 13.72
CA LYS A 687 4.24 30.90 14.01
C LYS A 687 4.71 30.27 15.33
N LEU A 688 3.86 30.31 16.36
CA LEU A 688 4.12 29.63 17.64
C LEU A 688 4.13 28.11 17.48
N TYR A 689 3.27 27.56 16.60
CA TYR A 689 3.21 26.12 16.35
C TYR A 689 4.42 25.61 15.56
N ASP A 690 4.85 26.33 14.53
CA ASP A 690 6.11 26.03 13.83
C ASP A 690 7.31 26.14 14.79
N GLY A 691 7.35 27.15 15.67
CA GLY A 691 8.38 27.26 16.71
C GLY A 691 8.38 26.09 17.70
N PHE A 692 7.20 25.58 18.09
CA PHE A 692 7.07 24.38 18.91
C PHE A 692 7.52 23.11 18.17
N GLN A 693 7.18 22.98 16.88
CA GLN A 693 7.59 21.86 16.02
C GLN A 693 9.11 21.89 15.74
N TYR A 694 9.72 23.07 15.62
CA TYR A 694 11.17 23.24 15.61
C TYR A 694 11.81 22.78 16.92
N LEU A 695 11.37 23.34 18.06
CA LEU A 695 11.94 23.03 19.38
C LEU A 695 11.75 21.57 19.82
N THR A 696 10.67 20.91 19.40
CA THR A 696 10.39 19.53 19.80
C THR A 696 10.84 18.50 18.78
N ASN A 697 10.67 18.76 17.48
CA ASN A 697 10.86 17.78 16.40
C ASN A 697 11.94 18.18 15.37
N GLY A 698 12.59 19.35 15.52
CA GLY A 698 13.62 19.84 14.60
C GLY A 698 13.08 20.47 13.31
N ILE A 699 11.76 20.67 13.20
CA ILE A 699 11.10 21.03 11.95
C ILE A 699 11.13 22.55 11.72
N LEU A 700 12.08 22.98 10.88
CA LEU A 700 12.15 24.28 10.17
C LEU A 700 10.96 24.53 9.24
#